data_AF-A0ABD2PF59-F1
#
_entry.id   AF-A0ABD2PF59-F1
#
_cell.length_a   1.000
_cell.length_b   1.000
_cell.length_c   1.000
_cell.angle_alpha   90.00
_cell.angle_beta   90.00
_cell.angle_gamma   90.00
#
_symmetry.space_group_name_H-M   'P 1'
#
loop_
_entity.id
_entity.type
_entity.pdbx_description
1 polymer ?
#
loop_
_entity_poly.entity_id
_entity_poly.type
_entity_poly.pdbx_seq_one_letter_code
_entity_poly.pdbx_strand_id
1 'polypeptide(L)'
;MFSSKTLVKKYRLSHNVSFLVNLNNSFFHCKKPKCLYSTFPTQARVVIAGAGTVANSVAYHLAQSGWTDVVMLEQNQIGSGTSRFGSGTLGLFKPIAHRNLIMYSIKLYKKLQEMGYDIGLKQCGSVYLAQTKDRMLALKRRMAYNIPTGLECELMDGDMLKKLHPFLQVDDLEGGVWVPQDGVVDPKSVCNVLALLAQQAGIRYFENTCISTVLTKNRTVDEVVTSRGNIKCEFFVNCAGMWSRELGLCSTPPVQIPAYPVAHYYATTGPLQEIVDESIPIVRDFDSNTYIREYDGGFMVGWFDNEAQPVFEDHNTIPVDWITHLKLNMEKLNSLWGSAKNRIPALTQCVQPEYVNSPDNFTPDGRWILGETAEVTKYFVACGMNGNSLQGAGGIGKAVAEWIIEGKPTQDLLPFTVQRFLNIHNSRPYLKQRVREVVGRHYAILYPHQCEYKYSRNLRCSPLYSVLEDRGAVFGIKMAYERALYFDSTYKKGQPKPCMPQGTFYKPKFFDFMKEEYMACRESVGIIDMSSFSKIEIKGNGSDALNYLQIVCSNDVDIPLGTVVRTGMQNDRGGYENDCMMVRQTETDFFMVSPTSQQTRIYEWMNRNLPTKSSIVLNDVTSMYTVINVVGPKAPDLLKELSNSDLNLPSFCYKKVNLGYASDVMVMSFTHTGESGYCLYIPSEYALHVYFQLMEVGLDYGVRDVGTLTQRFMRIERFIPFWAEELSSFTTPFEAGNTYTVRLDKKEDFIGKQALRKQKEKGVFKQLVMFHLKNLDPEVDIWPWGGEPIYRNGLFVGNVTSAGYAFSSDKLICIGYMRRSDNNEGIPLTTDYILNKESTYEIDIAGHRFLATPYIHAPALAPRSKNSNYRPTVTRYTSDIST
;
A
#
# COMPACT_ATOMS: atom_id res chain seq x y z
N MET A 1 -3.84 -12.41 67.14
CA MET A 1 -2.73 -11.92 67.99
C MET A 1 -1.52 -11.66 67.09
N PHE A 2 -1.02 -10.41 67.12
CA PHE A 2 0.34 -9.90 66.82
C PHE A 2 1.05 -10.39 65.53
N SER A 3 1.32 -9.53 64.53
CA SER A 3 2.46 -8.55 64.47
C SER A 3 3.53 -9.10 63.48
N SER A 4 4.23 -8.37 62.59
CA SER A 4 4.27 -6.99 62.11
C SER A 4 5.28 -6.91 60.95
N LYS A 5 5.22 -5.81 60.15
CA LYS A 5 6.34 -5.15 59.41
C LYS A 5 6.91 -5.90 58.18
N THR A 6 7.19 -5.32 56.99
CA THR A 6 7.44 -3.91 56.60
C THR A 6 7.44 -3.72 55.06
N LEU A 7 7.08 -2.50 54.63
CA LEU A 7 7.64 -1.69 53.53
C LEU A 7 7.46 -2.10 52.04
N VAL A 8 6.48 -1.45 51.38
CA VAL A 8 6.52 -1.17 49.93
C VAL A 8 6.50 0.35 49.73
N LYS A 9 7.55 0.87 49.06
CA LYS A 9 7.71 2.28 48.68
C LYS A 9 6.72 2.64 47.55
N LYS A 10 5.93 3.69 47.80
CA LYS A 10 5.13 4.43 46.81
C LYS A 10 6.04 5.18 45.83
N TYR A 11 5.83 5.01 44.53
CA TYR A 11 6.06 6.06 43.53
C TYR A 11 4.71 6.60 43.06
N ARG A 12 4.48 7.89 43.34
CA ARG A 12 3.33 8.69 42.87
C ARG A 12 3.56 9.08 41.42
N LEU A 13 2.60 8.80 40.54
CA LEU A 13 2.31 9.61 39.35
C LEU A 13 0.88 10.12 39.50
N SER A 14 0.79 11.44 39.65
CA SER A 14 -0.41 12.23 39.91
C SER A 14 -1.42 12.12 38.77
N HIS A 15 -2.65 11.74 39.12
CA HIS A 15 -3.85 11.90 38.30
C HIS A 15 -4.29 13.37 38.36
N ASN A 16 -4.39 14.03 37.22
CA ASN A 16 -5.25 15.21 37.05
C ASN A 16 -6.45 14.80 36.19
N VAL A 17 -7.42 14.18 36.85
CA VAL A 17 -8.78 13.96 36.33
C VAL A 17 -9.70 14.85 37.16
N SER A 18 -9.70 16.15 36.89
CA SER A 18 -10.69 17.08 37.45
C SER A 18 -10.71 18.41 36.68
N PHE A 19 -11.15 18.40 35.42
CA PHE A 19 -11.47 19.66 34.73
C PHE A 19 -12.67 19.57 33.76
N LEU A 20 -13.48 18.50 33.82
CA LEU A 20 -14.62 18.31 32.90
C LEU A 20 -15.96 18.00 33.59
N VAL A 21 -16.11 18.34 34.87
CA VAL A 21 -17.41 18.20 35.57
C VAL A 21 -17.69 19.49 36.32
N ASN A 22 -18.17 20.50 35.59
CA ASN A 22 -19.11 21.52 36.08
C ASN A 22 -19.30 22.57 34.99
N LEU A 23 -20.27 22.34 34.10
CA LEU A 23 -20.95 23.36 33.29
C LEU A 23 -22.13 22.67 32.58
N ASN A 24 -23.05 22.08 33.36
CA ASN A 24 -24.37 21.70 32.87
C ASN A 24 -25.40 22.58 33.55
N ASN A 25 -25.90 23.59 32.82
CA ASN A 25 -27.26 24.15 32.84
C ASN A 25 -27.23 25.63 32.48
N SER A 26 -27.25 25.92 31.18
CA SER A 26 -27.96 27.04 30.52
C SER A 26 -27.42 27.25 29.11
N PHE A 27 -28.29 27.66 28.18
CA PHE A 27 -28.06 28.01 26.77
C PHE A 27 -28.29 26.92 25.71
N PHE A 28 -29.54 26.48 25.59
CA PHE A 28 -30.14 26.25 24.26
C PHE A 28 -30.46 27.60 23.63
N HIS A 29 -29.51 28.23 22.95
CA HIS A 29 -29.73 29.20 21.87
C HIS A 29 -28.44 29.32 21.05
N CYS A 30 -28.46 28.76 19.85
CA CYS A 30 -27.37 28.76 18.89
C CYS A 30 -27.08 30.20 18.41
N LYS A 31 -26.13 30.88 19.07
CA LYS A 31 -25.46 32.06 18.51
C LYS A 31 -24.14 31.60 17.91
N LYS A 32 -23.89 31.91 16.63
CA LYS A 32 -22.58 31.76 15.99
C LYS A 32 -21.49 32.28 16.95
N PRO A 33 -20.43 31.51 17.25
CA PRO A 33 -19.33 32.05 18.05
C PRO A 33 -18.79 33.30 17.33
N LYS A 34 -18.87 34.46 18.00
CA LYS A 34 -18.18 35.67 17.56
C LYS A 34 -16.69 35.31 17.44
N CYS A 35 -16.07 35.65 16.31
CA CYS A 35 -14.65 35.45 16.05
C CYS A 35 -13.84 36.04 17.22
N LEU A 36 -13.29 35.18 18.07
CA LEU A 36 -12.57 35.55 19.31
C LEU A 36 -11.16 36.10 19.05
N TYR A 37 -10.72 36.17 17.78
CA TYR A 37 -9.36 36.55 17.41
C TYR A 37 -9.40 37.80 16.52
N SER A 38 -9.16 38.97 17.10
CA SER A 38 -9.15 40.24 16.36
C SER A 38 -7.88 40.43 15.51
N THR A 39 -6.82 39.68 15.77
CA THR A 39 -5.51 39.90 15.15
C THR A 39 -5.03 38.64 14.44
N PHE A 40 -4.68 38.78 13.15
CA PHE A 40 -4.07 37.72 12.36
C PHE A 40 -2.67 37.41 12.92
N PRO A 41 -2.33 36.13 13.16
CA PRO A 41 -1.06 35.78 13.81
C PRO A 41 0.11 35.87 12.85
N THR A 42 1.29 36.20 13.39
CA THR A 42 2.56 36.17 12.65
C THR A 42 3.36 34.89 12.90
N GLN A 43 2.95 34.09 13.88
CA GLN A 43 3.57 32.81 14.23
C GLN A 43 2.54 31.81 14.78
N ALA A 44 2.78 30.54 14.50
CA ALA A 44 2.04 29.41 15.08
C ALA A 44 2.91 28.14 15.02
N ARG A 45 2.74 27.21 15.95
CA ARG A 45 3.44 25.93 15.89
C ARG A 45 3.04 25.10 14.66
N VAL A 46 1.73 24.98 14.40
CA VAL A 46 1.19 24.22 13.27
C VAL A 46 0.26 25.09 12.43
N VAL A 47 0.45 25.10 11.11
CA VAL A 47 -0.50 25.67 10.15
C VAL A 47 -1.14 24.54 9.34
N ILE A 48 -2.48 24.51 9.28
CA ILE A 48 -3.25 23.53 8.53
C ILE A 48 -3.97 24.23 7.38
N ALA A 49 -3.83 23.70 6.16
CA ALA A 49 -4.47 24.22 4.95
C ALA A 49 -5.78 23.50 4.65
N GLY A 50 -6.86 24.26 4.53
CA GLY A 50 -8.23 23.80 4.28
C GLY A 50 -8.98 23.46 5.57
N ALA A 51 -10.28 23.75 5.64
CA ALA A 51 -11.13 23.45 6.80
C ALA A 51 -12.26 22.44 6.47
N GLY A 52 -11.92 21.42 5.68
CA GLY A 52 -12.78 20.25 5.42
C GLY A 52 -12.73 19.21 6.55
N THR A 53 -13.51 18.14 6.44
CA THR A 53 -13.68 17.13 7.52
C THR A 53 -12.36 16.53 8.00
N VAL A 54 -11.44 16.21 7.09
CA VAL A 54 -10.13 15.64 7.44
C VAL A 54 -9.26 16.66 8.19
N ALA A 55 -9.24 17.91 7.74
CA ALA A 55 -8.46 18.97 8.39
C ALA A 55 -8.98 19.28 9.81
N ASN A 56 -10.30 19.40 9.96
CA ASN A 56 -10.94 19.60 11.26
C ASN A 56 -10.69 18.42 12.19
N SER A 57 -10.61 17.19 11.65
CA SER A 57 -10.20 16.01 12.41
C SER A 57 -8.74 16.09 12.88
N VAL A 58 -7.79 16.49 12.02
CA VAL A 58 -6.38 16.70 12.42
C VAL A 58 -6.31 17.74 13.55
N ALA A 59 -6.97 18.88 13.37
CA ALA A 59 -7.04 19.94 14.37
C ALA A 59 -7.64 19.46 15.69
N TYR A 60 -8.77 18.76 15.65
CA TYR A 60 -9.40 18.16 16.82
C TYR A 60 -8.42 17.27 17.59
N HIS A 61 -7.70 16.37 16.91
CA HIS A 61 -6.78 15.47 17.60
C HIS A 61 -5.52 16.17 18.13
N LEU A 62 -4.96 17.15 17.42
CA LEU A 62 -3.88 17.99 17.95
C LEU A 62 -4.31 18.68 19.24
N ALA A 63 -5.51 19.27 19.26
CA ALA A 63 -6.08 19.91 20.44
C ALA A 63 -6.32 18.92 21.60
N GLN A 64 -6.84 17.72 21.32
CA GLN A 64 -7.02 16.68 22.34
C GLN A 64 -5.68 16.23 22.97
N SER A 65 -4.59 16.30 22.20
CA SER A 65 -3.22 16.06 22.69
C SER A 65 -2.56 17.30 23.32
N GLY A 66 -3.30 18.39 23.53
CA GLY A 66 -2.83 19.62 24.17
C GLY A 66 -2.07 20.58 23.26
N TRP A 67 -2.01 20.33 21.94
CA TRP A 67 -1.42 21.26 20.98
C TRP A 67 -2.48 22.22 20.46
N THR A 68 -2.50 23.42 21.04
CA THR A 68 -3.51 24.46 20.73
C THR A 68 -2.95 25.66 19.97
N ASP A 69 -1.63 25.80 19.89
CA ASP A 69 -0.98 26.79 19.00
C ASP A 69 -1.02 26.31 17.53
N VAL A 70 -2.25 26.25 17.02
CA VAL A 70 -2.60 25.74 15.70
C VAL A 70 -3.44 26.79 14.99
N VAL A 71 -3.13 27.03 13.72
CA VAL A 71 -3.86 27.93 12.84
C VAL A 71 -4.43 27.15 11.66
N MET A 72 -5.74 27.25 11.47
CA MET A 72 -6.48 26.72 10.33
C MET A 72 -6.74 27.83 9.32
N LEU A 73 -6.34 27.62 8.06
CA LEU A 73 -6.54 28.59 6.98
C LEU A 73 -7.47 27.99 5.92
N GLU A 74 -8.56 28.69 5.63
CA GLU A 74 -9.56 28.27 4.65
C GLU A 74 -9.80 29.38 3.64
N GLN A 75 -9.66 29.07 2.34
CA GLN A 75 -9.77 30.05 1.27
C GLN A 75 -11.18 30.63 1.13
N ASN A 76 -12.21 29.90 1.57
CA ASN A 76 -13.60 30.35 1.59
C ASN A 76 -14.18 30.18 3.00
N GLN A 77 -15.10 29.23 3.20
CA GLN A 77 -15.75 28.93 4.47
C GLN A 77 -15.49 27.49 4.92
N ILE A 78 -15.64 27.21 6.21
CA ILE A 78 -15.51 25.86 6.78
C ILE A 78 -16.40 24.87 5.99
N GLY A 79 -15.80 23.76 5.54
CA GLY A 79 -16.51 22.73 4.77
C GLY A 79 -16.93 23.13 3.34
N SER A 80 -16.49 24.29 2.82
CA SER A 80 -16.93 24.80 1.51
C SER A 80 -16.41 24.04 0.29
N GLY A 81 -15.40 23.18 0.47
CA GLY A 81 -14.92 22.24 -0.54
C GLY A 81 -15.87 21.04 -0.75
N THR A 82 -15.29 19.86 -0.98
CA THR A 82 -16.07 18.63 -1.27
C THR A 82 -16.67 17.98 -0.01
N SER A 83 -16.23 18.37 1.20
CA SER A 83 -16.63 17.74 2.47
C SER A 83 -18.13 17.81 2.83
N ARG A 84 -18.84 18.79 2.28
CA ARG A 84 -20.31 18.90 2.41
C ARG A 84 -21.06 18.03 1.40
N PHE A 85 -20.36 17.51 0.40
CA PHE A 85 -20.89 16.56 -0.55
C PHE A 85 -20.49 15.15 -0.11
N GLY A 86 -21.33 14.18 -0.44
CA GLY A 86 -21.02 12.79 -0.17
C GLY A 86 -22.21 12.04 0.39
N SER A 87 -22.10 10.72 0.33
CA SER A 87 -23.22 9.83 0.62
C SER A 87 -23.53 9.66 2.11
N GLY A 88 -22.68 10.14 3.01
CA GLY A 88 -22.82 9.86 4.44
C GLY A 88 -22.53 8.40 4.83
N THR A 89 -22.31 7.49 3.87
CA THR A 89 -22.17 6.06 4.17
C THR A 89 -20.85 5.74 4.89
N LEU A 90 -20.92 4.83 5.86
CA LEU A 90 -19.84 4.30 6.67
C LEU A 90 -19.78 2.78 6.47
N GLY A 91 -18.65 2.27 5.97
CA GLY A 91 -18.48 0.85 5.66
C GLY A 91 -17.20 0.24 6.22
N LEU A 92 -17.33 -0.82 7.02
CA LEU A 92 -16.23 -1.55 7.65
C LEU A 92 -15.73 -2.73 6.83
N PHE A 93 -16.47 -3.19 5.82
CA PHE A 93 -16.11 -4.33 4.97
C PHE A 93 -15.02 -3.98 3.93
N LYS A 94 -13.83 -3.65 4.45
CA LYS A 94 -12.68 -3.11 3.73
C LYS A 94 -11.41 -3.91 4.08
N PRO A 95 -10.30 -3.75 3.33
CA PRO A 95 -9.00 -4.27 3.76
C PRO A 95 -8.59 -3.74 5.15
N ILE A 96 -7.88 -4.51 5.99
CA ILE A 96 -7.61 -4.15 7.41
C ILE A 96 -6.95 -2.78 7.55
N ALA A 97 -6.00 -2.44 6.67
CA ALA A 97 -5.32 -1.14 6.73
C ALA A 97 -6.31 0.05 6.66
N HIS A 98 -7.36 -0.05 5.85
CA HIS A 98 -8.42 0.95 5.79
C HIS A 98 -9.40 0.79 6.97
N ARG A 99 -9.84 -0.45 7.24
CA ARG A 99 -10.81 -0.75 8.29
C ARG A 99 -10.35 -0.24 9.65
N ASN A 100 -9.07 -0.36 10.00
CA ASN A 100 -8.54 0.11 11.29
C ASN A 100 -8.76 1.63 11.48
N LEU A 101 -8.54 2.41 10.42
CA LEU A 101 -8.77 3.87 10.44
C LEU A 101 -10.27 4.20 10.46
N ILE A 102 -11.08 3.50 9.65
CA ILE A 102 -12.54 3.71 9.59
C ILE A 102 -13.22 3.33 10.91
N MET A 103 -12.82 2.22 11.51
CA MET A 103 -13.33 1.76 12.80
C MET A 103 -13.10 2.81 13.89
N TYR A 104 -11.95 3.49 13.89
CA TYR A 104 -11.74 4.61 14.79
C TYR A 104 -12.67 5.79 14.48
N SER A 105 -12.86 6.15 13.20
CA SER A 105 -13.81 7.21 12.82
C SER A 105 -15.22 6.94 13.33
N ILE A 106 -15.73 5.72 13.16
CA ILE A 106 -17.07 5.34 13.64
C ILE A 106 -17.15 5.45 15.16
N LYS A 107 -16.13 4.99 15.89
CA LYS A 107 -16.05 5.14 17.36
C LYS A 107 -16.06 6.61 17.78
N LEU A 108 -15.33 7.47 17.07
CA LEU A 108 -15.34 8.91 17.31
C LEU A 108 -16.74 9.50 17.06
N TYR A 109 -17.40 9.15 15.96
CA TYR A 109 -18.74 9.67 15.65
C TYR A 109 -19.78 9.24 16.68
N LYS A 110 -19.76 7.97 17.11
CA LYS A 110 -20.60 7.50 18.23
C LYS A 110 -20.38 8.34 19.49
N LYS A 111 -19.12 8.57 19.86
CA LYS A 111 -18.76 9.41 21.01
C LYS A 111 -19.28 10.85 20.85
N LEU A 112 -19.16 11.45 19.66
CA LEU A 112 -19.68 12.81 19.40
C LEU A 112 -21.21 12.87 19.57
N GLN A 113 -21.93 11.86 19.09
CA GLN A 113 -23.38 11.80 19.25
C GLN A 113 -23.79 11.58 20.72
N GLU A 114 -23.07 10.72 21.46
CA GLU A 114 -23.24 10.51 22.90
C GLU A 114 -22.98 11.77 23.73
N MET A 115 -22.08 12.65 23.26
CA MET A 115 -21.84 13.97 23.86
C MET A 115 -22.98 14.97 23.62
N GLY A 116 -24.01 14.61 22.86
CA GLY A 116 -25.19 15.43 22.58
C GLY A 116 -25.12 16.24 21.29
N TYR A 117 -24.12 16.01 20.43
CA TYR A 117 -24.08 16.63 19.10
C TYR A 117 -24.93 15.83 18.12
N ASP A 118 -25.95 16.44 17.52
CA ASP A 118 -26.68 15.81 16.43
C ASP A 118 -25.82 15.80 15.16
N ILE A 119 -25.33 14.62 14.82
CA ILE A 119 -24.57 14.35 13.59
C ILE A 119 -25.32 13.42 12.64
N GLY A 120 -26.57 13.08 12.95
CA GLY A 120 -27.39 12.18 12.12
C GLY A 120 -26.81 10.77 11.97
N LEU A 121 -25.99 10.30 12.91
CA LEU A 121 -25.45 8.94 12.84
C LEU A 121 -26.57 7.92 13.09
N LYS A 122 -26.75 7.00 12.14
CA LYS A 122 -27.69 5.88 12.19
C LYS A 122 -26.96 4.60 11.80
N GLN A 123 -27.06 3.55 12.62
CA GLN A 123 -26.43 2.26 12.35
C GLN A 123 -27.44 1.32 11.67
N CYS A 124 -27.67 1.54 10.37
CA CYS A 124 -28.58 0.76 9.54
C CYS A 124 -27.92 -0.43 8.83
N GLY A 125 -26.59 -0.61 8.97
CA GLY A 125 -25.81 -1.64 8.31
C GLY A 125 -25.72 -1.53 6.79
N SER A 126 -25.00 -2.46 6.16
CA SER A 126 -24.90 -2.57 4.69
C SER A 126 -25.06 -4.02 4.21
N VAL A 127 -25.71 -4.19 3.07
CA VAL A 127 -25.68 -5.43 2.27
C VAL A 127 -24.74 -5.26 1.07
N TYR A 128 -23.77 -6.17 0.94
CA TYR A 128 -22.80 -6.24 -0.14
C TYR A 128 -23.23 -7.36 -1.10
N LEU A 129 -23.60 -7.01 -2.33
CA LEU A 129 -24.23 -7.97 -3.25
C LEU A 129 -23.22 -8.66 -4.16
N ALA A 130 -23.58 -9.86 -4.60
CA ALA A 130 -22.88 -10.62 -5.62
C ALA A 130 -23.84 -11.06 -6.74
N GLN A 131 -23.62 -10.56 -7.96
CA GLN A 131 -24.33 -11.03 -9.15
C GLN A 131 -23.62 -12.22 -9.80
N THR A 132 -22.36 -12.45 -9.45
CA THR A 132 -21.53 -13.51 -10.03
C THR A 132 -20.89 -14.39 -8.97
N LYS A 133 -20.59 -15.64 -9.33
CA LYS A 133 -19.89 -16.59 -8.45
C LYS A 133 -18.53 -16.08 -7.99
N ASP A 134 -17.78 -15.45 -8.89
CA ASP A 134 -16.49 -14.84 -8.55
C ASP A 134 -16.65 -13.67 -7.58
N ARG A 135 -17.71 -12.86 -7.72
CA ARG A 135 -18.00 -11.82 -6.72
C ARG A 135 -18.32 -12.44 -5.38
N MET A 136 -19.15 -13.48 -5.34
CA MET A 136 -19.50 -14.17 -4.11
C MET A 136 -18.25 -14.76 -3.43
N LEU A 137 -17.34 -15.33 -4.21
CA LEU A 137 -16.04 -15.80 -3.74
C LEU A 137 -15.18 -14.66 -3.18
N ALA A 138 -15.12 -13.51 -3.86
CA ALA A 138 -14.41 -12.33 -3.38
C ALA A 138 -14.97 -11.81 -2.04
N LEU A 139 -16.30 -11.84 -1.87
CA LEU A 139 -16.96 -11.50 -0.60
C LEU A 139 -16.60 -12.51 0.49
N LYS A 140 -16.71 -13.82 0.24
CA LYS A 140 -16.31 -14.88 1.20
C LYS A 140 -14.86 -14.76 1.65
N ARG A 141 -13.93 -14.46 0.72
CA ARG A 141 -12.51 -14.19 1.05
C ARG A 141 -12.38 -13.00 2.00
N ARG A 142 -13.13 -11.93 1.76
CA ARG A 142 -13.11 -10.75 2.64
C ARG A 142 -13.76 -11.02 3.99
N MET A 143 -14.79 -11.87 4.07
CA MET A 143 -15.38 -12.33 5.33
C MET A 143 -14.37 -13.12 6.15
N ALA A 144 -13.77 -14.16 5.56
CA ALA A 144 -12.80 -15.04 6.21
C ALA A 144 -11.71 -14.22 6.92
N TYR A 145 -11.19 -13.21 6.23
CA TYR A 145 -10.18 -12.29 6.74
C TYR A 145 -10.65 -11.32 7.83
N ASN A 146 -11.92 -10.87 7.80
CA ASN A 146 -12.41 -9.85 8.73
C ASN A 146 -13.04 -10.42 10.01
N ILE A 147 -13.74 -11.55 9.94
CA ILE A 147 -14.44 -12.17 11.07
C ILE A 147 -13.51 -12.38 12.28
N PRO A 148 -12.30 -12.95 12.14
CA PRO A 148 -11.40 -13.18 13.27
C PRO A 148 -10.89 -11.88 13.94
N THR A 149 -11.06 -10.74 13.26
CA THR A 149 -10.68 -9.41 13.76
C THR A 149 -11.87 -8.60 14.30
N GLY A 150 -12.95 -9.31 14.64
CA GLY A 150 -14.12 -8.77 15.33
C GLY A 150 -15.13 -8.03 14.45
N LEU A 151 -15.07 -8.20 13.12
CA LEU A 151 -16.15 -7.71 12.24
C LEU A 151 -17.25 -8.76 12.15
N GLU A 152 -18.45 -8.39 12.59
CA GLU A 152 -19.64 -9.20 12.37
C GLU A 152 -20.06 -9.08 10.90
N CYS A 153 -20.17 -10.22 10.22
CA CYS A 153 -20.76 -10.29 8.90
C CYS A 153 -21.36 -11.67 8.63
N GLU A 154 -22.45 -11.71 7.87
CA GLU A 154 -23.25 -12.91 7.64
C GLU A 154 -23.47 -13.11 6.14
N LEU A 155 -23.44 -14.37 5.70
CA LEU A 155 -23.80 -14.74 4.34
C LEU A 155 -25.33 -14.67 4.19
N MET A 156 -25.79 -14.11 3.08
CA MET A 156 -27.21 -13.91 2.81
C MET A 156 -27.58 -14.55 1.48
N ASP A 157 -28.66 -15.33 1.47
CA ASP A 157 -29.35 -15.75 0.25
C ASP A 157 -30.41 -14.71 -0.19
N GLY A 158 -31.08 -14.96 -1.30
CA GLY A 158 -32.09 -14.04 -1.85
C GLY A 158 -33.26 -13.78 -0.89
N ASP A 159 -33.77 -14.80 -0.20
CA ASP A 159 -34.90 -14.66 0.73
C ASP A 159 -34.52 -13.82 1.96
N MET A 160 -33.33 -14.07 2.52
CA MET A 160 -32.79 -13.29 3.63
C MET A 160 -32.55 -11.83 3.22
N LEU A 161 -32.00 -11.60 2.02
CA LEU A 161 -31.80 -10.25 1.47
C LEU A 161 -33.13 -9.51 1.26
N LYS A 162 -34.14 -10.18 0.70
CA LYS A 162 -35.46 -9.59 0.46
C LYS A 162 -36.20 -9.25 1.75
N LYS A 163 -36.07 -10.11 2.77
CA LYS A 163 -36.61 -9.84 4.11
C LYS A 163 -35.94 -8.64 4.77
N LEU A 164 -34.62 -8.52 4.63
CA LEU A 164 -33.84 -7.45 5.23
C LEU A 164 -34.00 -6.11 4.49
N HIS A 165 -34.15 -6.14 3.16
CA HIS A 165 -34.33 -4.96 2.32
C HIS A 165 -35.48 -5.19 1.32
N PRO A 166 -36.75 -4.92 1.69
CA PRO A 166 -37.94 -5.26 0.89
C PRO A 166 -37.96 -4.71 -0.54
N PHE A 167 -37.32 -3.55 -0.77
CA PHE A 167 -37.24 -2.93 -2.10
C PHE A 167 -36.21 -3.59 -3.03
N LEU A 168 -35.38 -4.49 -2.52
CA LEU A 168 -34.29 -5.09 -3.28
C LEU A 168 -34.82 -6.13 -4.26
N GLN A 169 -34.43 -6.05 -5.53
CA GLN A 169 -34.56 -7.16 -6.46
C GLN A 169 -33.39 -8.12 -6.21
N VAL A 170 -33.69 -9.42 -6.09
CA VAL A 170 -32.70 -10.44 -5.68
C VAL A 170 -32.61 -11.65 -6.63
N ASP A 171 -33.53 -11.79 -7.59
CA ASP A 171 -33.64 -13.02 -8.41
C ASP A 171 -32.41 -13.26 -9.31
N ASP A 172 -31.65 -12.19 -9.61
CA ASP A 172 -30.41 -12.26 -10.41
C ASP A 172 -29.13 -12.37 -9.55
N LEU A 173 -29.26 -12.46 -8.22
CA LEU A 173 -28.13 -12.52 -7.30
C LEU A 173 -27.73 -13.95 -6.98
N GLU A 174 -26.41 -14.18 -6.94
CA GLU A 174 -25.83 -15.38 -6.33
C GLU A 174 -25.90 -15.32 -4.79
N GLY A 175 -26.03 -14.11 -4.23
CA GLY A 175 -26.21 -13.86 -2.80
C GLY A 175 -25.59 -12.54 -2.36
N GLY A 176 -25.28 -12.43 -1.07
CA GLY A 176 -24.61 -11.25 -0.53
C GLY A 176 -24.03 -11.45 0.87
N VAL A 177 -23.50 -10.37 1.42
CA VAL A 177 -22.97 -10.30 2.79
C VAL A 177 -23.63 -9.15 3.54
N TRP A 178 -24.21 -9.44 4.68
CA TRP A 178 -24.76 -8.48 5.62
C TRP A 178 -23.70 -8.04 6.64
N VAL A 179 -23.59 -6.72 6.88
CA VAL A 179 -22.67 -6.12 7.85
C VAL A 179 -23.45 -5.14 8.74
N PRO A 180 -23.89 -5.55 9.95
CA PRO A 180 -24.76 -4.75 10.81
C PRO A 180 -24.07 -3.54 11.45
N GLN A 181 -22.74 -3.51 11.47
CA GLN A 181 -21.95 -2.45 12.09
C GLN A 181 -21.77 -1.22 11.20
N ASP A 182 -22.15 -1.32 9.93
CA ASP A 182 -22.13 -0.21 8.98
C ASP A 182 -23.27 0.79 9.27
N GLY A 183 -23.23 1.96 8.64
CA GLY A 183 -24.26 2.97 8.86
C GLY A 183 -24.09 4.22 8.03
N VAL A 184 -24.84 5.26 8.40
CA VAL A 184 -24.84 6.57 7.73
C VAL A 184 -24.66 7.66 8.76
N VAL A 185 -24.07 8.78 8.35
CA VAL A 185 -23.90 9.98 9.17
C VAL A 185 -23.97 11.21 8.28
N ASP A 186 -24.44 12.35 8.78
CA ASP A 186 -24.46 13.59 8.01
C ASP A 186 -23.03 14.16 7.86
N PRO A 187 -22.45 14.20 6.63
CA PRO A 187 -21.09 14.66 6.42
C PRO A 187 -20.87 16.09 6.90
N LYS A 188 -21.87 16.96 6.69
CA LYS A 188 -21.81 18.38 7.03
C LYS A 188 -21.77 18.58 8.54
N SER A 189 -22.64 17.91 9.28
CA SER A 189 -22.67 18.00 10.75
C SER A 189 -21.39 17.50 11.38
N VAL A 190 -20.84 16.37 10.92
CA VAL A 190 -19.53 15.89 11.41
C VAL A 190 -18.43 16.93 11.19
N CYS A 191 -18.36 17.50 9.98
CA CYS A 191 -17.38 18.55 9.66
C CYS A 191 -17.50 19.75 10.60
N ASN A 192 -18.72 20.22 10.84
CA ASN A 192 -19.00 21.38 11.69
C ASN A 192 -18.72 21.11 13.17
N VAL A 193 -19.09 19.94 13.69
CA VAL A 193 -18.87 19.56 15.10
C VAL A 193 -17.37 19.44 15.39
N LEU A 194 -16.60 18.82 14.49
CA LEU A 194 -15.15 18.75 14.65
C LEU A 194 -14.50 20.13 14.64
N ALA A 195 -14.94 21.03 13.75
CA ALA A 195 -14.46 22.41 13.72
C ALA A 195 -14.80 23.15 15.01
N LEU A 196 -16.05 23.04 15.48
CA LEU A 196 -16.52 23.64 16.73
C LEU A 196 -15.67 23.19 17.93
N LEU A 197 -15.46 21.88 18.06
CA LEU A 197 -14.69 21.31 19.18
C LEU A 197 -13.21 21.75 19.13
N ALA A 198 -12.61 21.80 17.93
CA ALA A 198 -11.25 22.31 17.76
C ALA A 198 -11.16 23.80 18.15
N GLN A 199 -12.14 24.62 17.75
CA GLN A 199 -12.20 26.05 18.11
C GLN A 199 -12.39 26.25 19.62
N GLN A 200 -13.27 25.48 20.25
CA GLN A 200 -13.50 25.52 21.71
C GLN A 200 -12.23 25.15 22.49
N ALA A 201 -11.40 24.27 21.94
CA ALA A 201 -10.10 23.92 22.51
C ALA A 201 -8.99 24.95 22.23
N GLY A 202 -9.29 26.04 21.51
CA GLY A 202 -8.39 27.18 21.30
C GLY A 202 -7.70 27.25 19.94
N ILE A 203 -8.02 26.37 19.00
CA ILE A 203 -7.48 26.44 17.63
C ILE A 203 -8.08 27.64 16.88
N ARG A 204 -7.21 28.39 16.21
CA ARG A 204 -7.56 29.64 15.52
C ARG A 204 -7.95 29.35 14.07
N TYR A 205 -9.12 29.80 13.63
CA TYR A 205 -9.61 29.61 12.27
C TYR A 205 -9.66 30.95 11.53
N PHE A 206 -9.16 30.97 10.29
CA PHE A 206 -9.23 32.13 9.40
C PHE A 206 -9.83 31.71 8.05
N GLU A 207 -11.14 31.91 7.92
CA GLU A 207 -11.89 31.83 6.65
C GLU A 207 -11.52 32.99 5.72
N ASN A 208 -11.79 32.85 4.42
CA ASN A 208 -11.43 33.80 3.37
C ASN A 208 -9.94 34.19 3.42
N THR A 209 -9.07 33.20 3.61
CA THR A 209 -7.61 33.34 3.69
C THR A 209 -6.95 32.28 2.81
N CYS A 210 -6.48 32.71 1.63
CA CYS A 210 -5.84 31.81 0.68
C CYS A 210 -4.34 31.67 1.01
N ILE A 211 -3.81 30.46 0.86
CA ILE A 211 -2.36 30.18 0.97
C ILE A 211 -1.78 30.20 -0.45
N SER A 212 -0.74 30.99 -0.66
CA SER A 212 -0.07 31.06 -1.96
C SER A 212 1.15 30.14 -2.05
N THR A 213 1.95 30.03 -0.97
CA THR A 213 3.14 29.18 -0.95
C THR A 213 3.57 28.85 0.48
N VAL A 214 4.33 27.76 0.61
CA VAL A 214 5.08 27.40 1.81
C VAL A 214 6.56 27.60 1.53
N LEU A 215 7.17 28.52 2.27
CA LEU A 215 8.60 28.80 2.23
C LEU A 215 9.32 27.84 3.15
N THR A 216 10.53 27.45 2.75
CA THR A 216 11.37 26.53 3.50
C THR A 216 12.75 27.10 3.75
N LYS A 217 13.37 26.65 4.84
CA LYS A 217 14.76 26.89 5.17
C LYS A 217 15.44 25.54 5.32
N ASN A 218 16.49 25.29 4.53
CA ASN A 218 17.18 23.98 4.48
C ASN A 218 16.20 22.81 4.29
N ARG A 219 15.25 22.94 3.34
CA ARG A 219 14.20 21.94 3.06
C ARG A 219 13.34 21.58 4.28
N THR A 220 13.18 22.49 5.22
CA THR A 220 12.27 22.36 6.36
C THR A 220 11.27 23.52 6.33
N VAL A 221 10.00 23.27 6.65
CA VAL A 221 8.97 24.32 6.77
C VAL A 221 9.49 25.49 7.63
N ASP A 222 9.28 26.72 7.17
CA ASP A 222 9.68 27.95 7.87
C ASP A 222 8.52 28.94 7.96
N GLU A 223 7.86 29.24 6.83
CA GLU A 223 6.84 30.28 6.75
C GLU A 223 5.75 29.94 5.72
N VAL A 224 4.51 30.31 6.02
CA VAL A 224 3.35 30.17 5.12
C VAL A 224 2.91 31.56 4.66
N VAL A 225 2.90 31.78 3.35
CA VAL A 225 2.48 33.05 2.74
C VAL A 225 0.99 32.99 2.44
N THR A 226 0.25 34.00 2.88
CA THR A 226 -1.20 34.05 2.75
C THR A 226 -1.70 35.40 2.24
N SER A 227 -2.96 35.47 1.84
CA SER A 227 -3.62 36.73 1.45
C SER A 227 -3.78 37.75 2.58
N ARG A 228 -3.47 37.40 3.84
CA ARG A 228 -3.61 38.27 5.03
C ARG A 228 -2.28 38.56 5.75
N GLY A 229 -1.17 38.14 5.18
CA GLY A 229 0.16 38.21 5.78
C GLY A 229 0.76 36.83 6.00
N ASN A 230 2.01 36.81 6.45
CA ASN A 230 2.78 35.56 6.58
C ASN A 230 2.71 35.03 8.02
N ILE A 231 2.76 33.70 8.14
CA ILE A 231 2.80 33.00 9.43
C ILE A 231 4.05 32.13 9.46
N LYS A 232 4.99 32.42 10.37
CA LYS A 232 6.08 31.50 10.68
C LYS A 232 5.55 30.27 11.41
N CYS A 233 5.98 29.09 10.99
CA CYS A 233 5.53 27.85 11.64
C CYS A 233 6.55 26.73 11.61
N GLU A 234 6.40 25.80 12.56
CA GLU A 234 7.24 24.61 12.63
C GLU A 234 6.72 23.49 11.72
N PHE A 235 5.39 23.32 11.64
CA PHE A 235 4.74 22.27 10.87
C PHE A 235 3.67 22.85 9.94
N PHE A 236 3.61 22.29 8.75
CA PHE A 236 2.55 22.57 7.79
C PHE A 236 1.79 21.28 7.45
N VAL A 237 0.45 21.33 7.44
CA VAL A 237 -0.39 20.18 7.07
C VAL A 237 -1.28 20.54 5.89
N ASN A 238 -1.01 19.96 4.72
CA ASN A 238 -1.80 20.13 3.52
C ASN A 238 -3.01 19.18 3.51
N CYS A 239 -4.16 19.72 3.92
CA CYS A 239 -5.47 19.08 3.87
C CYS A 239 -6.39 19.76 2.83
N ALA A 240 -5.81 20.44 1.84
CA ALA A 240 -6.52 21.30 0.89
C ALA A 240 -7.31 20.53 -0.19
N GLY A 241 -7.76 19.30 0.07
CA GLY A 241 -8.63 18.54 -0.82
C GLY A 241 -8.10 18.44 -2.25
N MET A 242 -8.91 18.87 -3.22
CA MET A 242 -8.51 18.88 -4.64
C MET A 242 -7.41 19.88 -4.99
N TRP A 243 -7.20 20.92 -4.17
CA TRP A 243 -6.15 21.93 -4.36
C TRP A 243 -4.79 21.53 -3.79
N SER A 244 -4.69 20.38 -3.12
CA SER A 244 -3.47 19.95 -2.44
C SER A 244 -2.27 19.86 -3.39
N ARG A 245 -2.47 19.37 -4.61
CA ARG A 245 -1.41 19.23 -5.61
C ARG A 245 -0.84 20.58 -6.04
N GLU A 246 -1.71 21.51 -6.43
CA GLU A 246 -1.32 22.85 -6.87
C GLU A 246 -0.60 23.61 -5.75
N LEU A 247 -1.12 23.54 -4.52
CA LEU A 247 -0.48 24.14 -3.35
C LEU A 247 0.91 23.52 -3.05
N GLY A 248 1.04 22.21 -3.19
CA GLY A 248 2.34 21.52 -3.06
C GLY A 248 3.36 22.03 -4.07
N LEU A 249 2.95 22.17 -5.34
CA LEU A 249 3.81 22.66 -6.42
C LEU A 249 4.25 24.12 -6.25
N CYS A 250 3.47 24.94 -5.55
CA CYS A 250 3.83 26.32 -5.23
C CYS A 250 4.88 26.44 -4.12
N SER A 251 5.19 25.36 -3.40
CA SER A 251 6.19 25.38 -2.32
C SER A 251 7.62 25.40 -2.87
N THR A 252 8.60 25.84 -2.07
CA THR A 252 10.02 25.84 -2.47
C THR A 252 10.84 24.95 -1.55
N PRO A 253 11.36 23.78 -1.98
CA PRO A 253 11.15 23.14 -3.28
C PRO A 253 9.69 22.65 -3.48
N PRO A 254 9.27 22.42 -4.74
CA PRO A 254 7.93 21.90 -5.03
C PRO A 254 7.68 20.53 -4.39
N VAL A 255 6.58 20.41 -3.66
CA VAL A 255 6.13 19.18 -3.01
C VAL A 255 5.22 18.40 -3.96
N GLN A 256 5.50 17.11 -4.17
CA GLN A 256 4.74 16.27 -5.09
C GLN A 256 3.58 15.56 -4.36
N ILE A 257 2.34 15.86 -4.76
CA ILE A 257 1.13 15.28 -4.18
C ILE A 257 0.25 14.73 -5.32
N PRO A 258 0.46 13.47 -5.73
CA PRO A 258 -0.17 12.92 -6.93
C PRO A 258 -1.64 12.60 -6.65
N ALA A 259 -2.50 13.58 -6.88
CA ALA A 259 -3.94 13.43 -6.82
C ALA A 259 -4.60 14.38 -7.84
N TYR A 260 -5.73 13.97 -8.40
CA TYR A 260 -6.45 14.75 -9.40
C TYR A 260 -7.97 14.68 -9.18
N PRO A 261 -8.71 15.78 -9.38
CA PRO A 261 -10.15 15.79 -9.20
C PRO A 261 -10.88 15.05 -10.34
N VAL A 262 -11.84 14.21 -9.96
CA VAL A 262 -12.64 13.38 -10.87
C VAL A 262 -14.11 13.56 -10.54
N ALA A 263 -14.95 13.61 -11.57
CA ALA A 263 -16.40 13.64 -11.41
C ALA A 263 -16.88 12.38 -10.66
N HIS A 264 -17.76 12.57 -9.69
CA HIS A 264 -18.43 11.48 -8.98
C HIS A 264 -19.91 11.82 -8.86
N TYR A 265 -20.76 10.92 -9.34
CA TYR A 265 -22.18 11.21 -9.52
C TYR A 265 -23.03 10.51 -8.45
N TYR A 266 -24.06 11.21 -8.01
CA TYR A 266 -25.18 10.61 -7.29
C TYR A 266 -26.50 11.25 -7.72
N ALA A 267 -27.59 10.58 -7.42
CA ALA A 267 -28.94 11.04 -7.64
C ALA A 267 -29.77 10.86 -6.38
N THR A 268 -30.68 11.79 -6.11
CA THR A 268 -31.67 11.69 -5.04
C THR A 268 -33.08 11.61 -5.62
N THR A 269 -33.95 10.89 -4.93
CA THR A 269 -35.40 10.92 -5.20
C THR A 269 -36.11 11.77 -4.16
N GLY A 270 -37.30 12.25 -4.50
CA GLY A 270 -38.27 12.64 -3.46
C GLY A 270 -38.80 11.41 -2.70
N PRO A 271 -39.65 11.63 -1.67
CA PRO A 271 -40.31 10.55 -0.96
C PRO A 271 -41.07 9.62 -1.92
N LEU A 272 -40.95 8.32 -1.71
CA LEU A 272 -41.70 7.32 -2.49
C LEU A 272 -43.11 7.14 -1.94
N GLN A 273 -44.00 6.52 -2.72
CA GLN A 273 -45.36 6.18 -2.25
C GLN A 273 -45.32 5.11 -1.16
N GLU A 274 -44.40 4.16 -1.30
CA GLU A 274 -44.10 3.15 -0.30
C GLU A 274 -43.20 3.76 0.79
N ILE A 275 -43.52 3.48 2.05
CA ILE A 275 -42.75 3.99 3.19
C ILE A 275 -41.38 3.34 3.18
N VAL A 276 -40.34 4.16 3.04
CA VAL A 276 -38.94 3.76 3.17
C VAL A 276 -38.56 3.91 4.65
N ASP A 277 -38.36 2.78 5.34
CA ASP A 277 -37.92 2.78 6.74
C ASP A 277 -36.47 3.28 6.84
N GLU A 278 -36.19 4.21 7.75
CA GLU A 278 -34.84 4.77 7.95
C GLU A 278 -33.79 3.74 8.40
N SER A 279 -34.23 2.57 8.89
CA SER A 279 -33.39 1.46 9.33
C SER A 279 -32.98 0.52 8.21
N ILE A 280 -33.50 0.68 6.98
CA ILE A 280 -33.12 -0.22 5.89
C ILE A 280 -31.61 -0.12 5.59
N PRO A 281 -30.96 -1.26 5.29
CA PRO A 281 -29.54 -1.26 4.97
C PRO A 281 -29.13 -0.45 3.76
N ILE A 282 -27.87 0.00 3.78
CA ILE A 282 -27.19 0.49 2.60
C ILE A 282 -26.98 -0.67 1.63
N VAL A 283 -27.38 -0.52 0.38
CA VAL A 283 -27.07 -1.49 -0.68
C VAL A 283 -25.75 -1.12 -1.32
N ARG A 284 -24.86 -2.09 -1.45
CA ARG A 284 -23.60 -1.98 -2.21
C ARG A 284 -23.56 -3.08 -3.27
N ASP A 285 -23.98 -2.72 -4.47
CA ASP A 285 -23.94 -3.59 -5.65
C ASP A 285 -22.61 -3.36 -6.39
N PHE A 286 -21.62 -4.19 -6.06
CA PHE A 286 -20.27 -4.07 -6.64
C PHE A 286 -20.22 -4.40 -8.13
N ASP A 287 -21.12 -5.27 -8.62
CA ASP A 287 -21.13 -5.66 -10.03
C ASP A 287 -21.86 -4.60 -10.89
N SER A 288 -22.86 -3.90 -10.33
CA SER A 288 -23.48 -2.72 -10.95
C SER A 288 -22.74 -1.40 -10.68
N ASN A 289 -21.59 -1.42 -9.98
CA ASN A 289 -20.87 -0.22 -9.55
C ASN A 289 -21.74 0.80 -8.77
N THR A 290 -22.76 0.34 -8.04
CA THR A 290 -23.82 1.19 -7.47
C THR A 290 -23.87 1.06 -5.95
N TYR A 291 -24.09 2.17 -5.25
CA TYR A 291 -24.47 2.17 -3.84
C TYR A 291 -25.76 2.96 -3.62
N ILE A 292 -26.58 2.51 -2.67
CA ILE A 292 -27.91 3.06 -2.41
C ILE A 292 -28.12 3.14 -0.90
N ARG A 293 -28.70 4.25 -0.43
CA ARG A 293 -29.25 4.34 0.93
C ARG A 293 -30.62 5.01 0.88
N GLU A 294 -31.44 4.78 1.89
CA GLU A 294 -32.57 5.65 2.22
C GLU A 294 -32.11 7.11 2.21
N TYR A 295 -32.94 8.06 1.77
CA TYR A 295 -32.65 9.49 1.91
C TYR A 295 -33.95 10.30 1.86
N ASP A 296 -34.30 10.98 2.95
CA ASP A 296 -35.48 11.83 3.11
C ASP A 296 -36.79 11.14 2.66
N GLY A 297 -36.98 9.88 3.08
CA GLY A 297 -38.16 9.07 2.72
C GLY A 297 -38.13 8.52 1.28
N GLY A 298 -37.04 8.76 0.55
CA GLY A 298 -36.74 8.18 -0.76
C GLY A 298 -35.39 7.46 -0.74
N PHE A 299 -34.64 7.57 -1.83
CA PHE A 299 -33.30 6.99 -1.96
C PHE A 299 -32.28 8.00 -2.49
N MET A 300 -31.05 7.84 -2.05
CA MET A 300 -29.88 8.40 -2.69
C MET A 300 -29.04 7.27 -3.30
N VAL A 301 -28.80 7.38 -4.59
CA VAL A 301 -28.10 6.38 -5.43
C VAL A 301 -26.81 7.02 -5.95
N GLY A 302 -25.66 6.37 -5.81
CA GLY A 302 -24.41 6.85 -6.41
C GLY A 302 -23.58 5.74 -7.04
N TRP A 303 -22.61 6.14 -7.86
CA TRP A 303 -21.91 5.22 -8.76
C TRP A 303 -20.39 5.39 -8.74
N PHE A 304 -19.66 4.27 -8.74
CA PHE A 304 -18.21 4.22 -8.96
C PHE A 304 -17.91 3.90 -10.42
N ASP A 305 -17.77 4.93 -11.22
CA ASP A 305 -17.71 4.77 -12.66
C ASP A 305 -16.48 3.99 -13.18
N ASN A 306 -16.71 3.01 -14.06
CA ASN A 306 -15.65 2.24 -14.70
C ASN A 306 -14.71 3.09 -15.56
N GLU A 307 -15.24 4.13 -16.22
CA GLU A 307 -14.49 5.07 -17.06
C GLU A 307 -14.84 6.49 -16.60
N ALA A 308 -14.34 6.85 -15.43
CA ALA A 308 -14.61 8.11 -14.78
C ALA A 308 -14.02 9.30 -15.55
N GLN A 309 -14.70 10.44 -15.42
CA GLN A 309 -14.33 11.66 -16.12
C GLN A 309 -13.49 12.56 -15.21
N PRO A 310 -12.21 12.82 -15.53
CA PRO A 310 -11.46 13.86 -14.84
C PRO A 310 -12.17 15.21 -15.01
N VAL A 311 -12.16 16.06 -13.98
CA VAL A 311 -12.76 17.41 -14.08
C VAL A 311 -11.68 18.48 -14.26
N PHE A 312 -12.12 19.67 -14.69
CA PHE A 312 -11.26 20.84 -14.94
C PHE A 312 -10.12 20.56 -15.94
N GLU A 313 -10.35 19.66 -16.90
CA GLU A 313 -9.33 19.28 -17.87
C GLU A 313 -8.86 20.45 -18.75
N ASP A 314 -9.77 21.38 -19.04
CA ASP A 314 -9.54 22.56 -19.88
C ASP A 314 -8.84 23.72 -19.13
N HIS A 315 -8.54 23.56 -17.84
CA HIS A 315 -7.98 24.63 -17.00
C HIS A 315 -6.60 24.27 -16.50
N ASN A 316 -5.70 25.24 -16.29
CA ASN A 316 -4.38 24.98 -15.73
C ASN A 316 -4.38 24.71 -14.21
N THR A 317 -5.37 25.26 -13.50
CA THR A 317 -5.61 25.08 -12.07
C THR A 317 -7.10 24.84 -11.83
N ILE A 318 -7.48 24.58 -10.58
CA ILE A 318 -8.89 24.50 -10.19
C ILE A 318 -9.49 25.91 -10.25
N PRO A 319 -10.58 26.14 -11.02
CA PRO A 319 -11.24 27.44 -11.09
C PRO A 319 -11.74 27.93 -9.73
N VAL A 320 -11.79 29.24 -9.52
CA VAL A 320 -12.31 29.83 -8.28
C VAL A 320 -13.81 29.49 -8.11
N ASP A 321 -14.56 29.56 -9.19
CA ASP A 321 -15.98 29.21 -9.29
C ASP A 321 -16.20 27.75 -9.72
N TRP A 322 -15.31 26.83 -9.32
CA TRP A 322 -15.30 25.41 -9.74
C TRP A 322 -16.65 24.70 -9.82
N ILE A 323 -17.64 25.05 -8.99
CA ILE A 323 -18.99 24.47 -9.00
C ILE A 323 -19.70 24.72 -10.34
N THR A 324 -19.56 25.92 -10.92
CA THR A 324 -20.19 26.29 -12.21
C THR A 324 -19.62 25.49 -13.39
N HIS A 325 -18.41 24.97 -13.22
CA HIS A 325 -17.70 24.16 -14.20
C HIS A 325 -18.03 22.67 -14.12
N LEU A 326 -18.83 22.23 -13.14
CA LEU A 326 -19.24 20.84 -13.02
C LEU A 326 -20.39 20.53 -13.98
N LYS A 327 -20.09 19.70 -14.97
CA LYS A 327 -21.07 19.28 -15.98
C LYS A 327 -21.70 17.94 -15.59
N LEU A 328 -23.00 17.83 -15.85
CA LEU A 328 -23.72 16.56 -15.84
C LEU A 328 -23.60 15.90 -17.22
N ASN A 329 -23.29 14.61 -17.25
CA ASN A 329 -23.33 13.81 -18.46
C ASN A 329 -24.65 13.03 -18.48
N MET A 330 -25.68 13.58 -19.10
CA MET A 330 -27.04 13.03 -19.03
C MET A 330 -27.17 11.66 -19.67
N GLU A 331 -26.47 11.39 -20.78
CA GLU A 331 -26.48 10.07 -21.43
C GLU A 331 -25.99 8.98 -20.48
N LYS A 332 -24.86 9.26 -19.83
CA LYS A 332 -24.24 8.39 -18.85
C LYS A 332 -25.08 8.22 -17.59
N LEU A 333 -25.61 9.31 -17.05
CA LEU A 333 -26.49 9.30 -15.88
C LEU A 333 -27.79 8.50 -16.13
N ASN A 334 -28.37 8.61 -17.33
CA ASN A 334 -29.55 7.83 -17.71
C ASN A 334 -29.24 6.32 -17.74
N SER A 335 -28.07 5.93 -18.25
CA SER A 335 -27.62 4.53 -18.23
C SER A 335 -27.42 4.02 -16.79
N LEU A 336 -26.72 4.80 -15.95
CA LEU A 336 -26.46 4.44 -14.56
C LEU A 336 -27.76 4.35 -13.73
N TRP A 337 -28.70 5.26 -13.97
CA TRP A 337 -30.04 5.24 -13.38
C TRP A 337 -30.85 4.03 -13.82
N GLY A 338 -30.71 3.61 -15.09
CA GLY A 338 -31.28 2.37 -15.61
C GLY A 338 -30.89 1.15 -14.76
N SER A 339 -29.59 0.97 -14.51
CA SER A 339 -29.08 -0.12 -13.68
C SER A 339 -29.58 -0.05 -12.23
N ALA A 340 -29.70 1.15 -11.66
CA ALA A 340 -30.24 1.33 -10.31
C ALA A 340 -31.72 0.89 -10.21
N LYS A 341 -32.55 1.19 -11.21
CA LYS A 341 -33.95 0.73 -11.28
C LYS A 341 -34.08 -0.79 -11.34
N ASN A 342 -33.14 -1.49 -11.98
CA ASN A 342 -33.14 -2.95 -11.98
C ASN A 342 -32.93 -3.49 -10.56
N ARG A 343 -32.01 -2.89 -9.78
CA ARG A 343 -31.73 -3.32 -8.41
C ARG A 343 -32.80 -2.90 -7.42
N ILE A 344 -33.40 -1.73 -7.58
CA ILE A 344 -34.50 -1.18 -6.76
C ILE A 344 -35.66 -0.77 -7.68
N PRO A 345 -36.59 -1.69 -8.01
CA PRO A 345 -37.70 -1.40 -8.95
C PRO A 345 -38.57 -0.20 -8.57
N ALA A 346 -38.69 0.09 -7.27
CA ALA A 346 -39.43 1.25 -6.75
C ALA A 346 -38.90 2.60 -7.28
N LEU A 347 -37.63 2.68 -7.70
CA LEU A 347 -37.06 3.88 -8.34
C LEU A 347 -37.73 4.23 -9.67
N THR A 348 -38.47 3.30 -10.29
CA THR A 348 -39.27 3.57 -11.50
C THR A 348 -40.38 4.59 -11.27
N GLN A 349 -40.83 4.76 -10.03
CA GLN A 349 -41.81 5.79 -9.64
C GLN A 349 -41.22 7.21 -9.72
N CYS A 350 -39.89 7.34 -9.63
CA CYS A 350 -39.20 8.62 -9.73
C CYS A 350 -38.96 8.99 -11.20
N VAL A 351 -39.82 9.86 -11.73
CA VAL A 351 -39.73 10.34 -13.13
C VAL A 351 -38.55 11.30 -13.33
N GLN A 352 -38.25 12.14 -12.32
CA GLN A 352 -37.20 13.16 -12.38
C GLN A 352 -36.33 13.11 -11.12
N PRO A 353 -35.28 12.27 -11.09
CA PRO A 353 -34.29 12.31 -10.01
C PRO A 353 -33.45 13.58 -10.10
N GLU A 354 -33.00 14.08 -8.96
CA GLU A 354 -32.06 15.18 -8.89
C GLU A 354 -30.62 14.66 -8.99
N TYR A 355 -29.93 14.98 -10.08
CA TYR A 355 -28.55 14.56 -10.31
C TYR A 355 -27.55 15.57 -9.79
N VAL A 356 -26.52 15.08 -9.11
CA VAL A 356 -25.41 15.88 -8.61
C VAL A 356 -24.07 15.33 -9.09
N ASN A 357 -23.22 16.21 -9.61
CA ASN A 357 -21.80 15.94 -9.78
C ASN A 357 -21.06 16.51 -8.56
N SER A 358 -20.51 15.62 -7.74
CA SER A 358 -19.72 15.96 -6.57
C SER A 358 -18.29 15.45 -6.79
N PRO A 359 -17.39 16.22 -7.40
CA PRO A 359 -16.06 15.72 -7.68
C PRO A 359 -15.33 15.34 -6.39
N ASP A 360 -14.42 14.37 -6.46
CA ASP A 360 -13.47 14.09 -5.38
C ASP A 360 -12.06 13.96 -5.94
N ASN A 361 -11.06 14.03 -5.05
CA ASN A 361 -9.66 13.96 -5.39
C ASN A 361 -9.18 12.50 -5.34
N PHE A 362 -8.84 11.94 -6.51
CA PHE A 362 -8.40 10.55 -6.67
C PHE A 362 -6.90 10.46 -6.87
N THR A 363 -6.32 9.38 -6.36
CA THR A 363 -4.88 9.11 -6.38
C THR A 363 -4.55 8.04 -7.41
N PRO A 364 -3.29 7.91 -7.87
CA PRO A 364 -2.91 6.93 -8.90
C PRO A 364 -3.26 5.47 -8.59
N ASP A 365 -3.34 5.12 -7.31
CA ASP A 365 -3.55 3.75 -6.83
C ASP A 365 -4.88 3.56 -6.09
N GLY A 366 -5.72 4.60 -6.00
CA GLY A 366 -7.00 4.55 -5.29
C GLY A 366 -6.87 4.45 -3.77
N ARG A 367 -5.71 4.80 -3.20
CA ARG A 367 -5.46 4.82 -1.75
C ARG A 367 -5.20 6.24 -1.25
N TRP A 368 -5.50 6.51 0.02
CA TRP A 368 -5.25 7.81 0.64
C TRP A 368 -3.78 8.24 0.59
N ILE A 369 -3.52 9.54 0.66
CA ILE A 369 -2.17 10.13 0.74
C ILE A 369 -2.00 10.80 2.09
N LEU A 370 -1.18 10.19 2.94
CA LEU A 370 -0.93 10.58 4.33
C LEU A 370 0.57 10.75 4.58
N GLY A 371 0.91 11.63 5.53
CA GLY A 371 2.24 11.67 6.14
C GLY A 371 3.17 12.77 5.64
N GLU A 372 4.40 12.73 6.12
CA GLU A 372 5.43 13.71 5.81
C GLU A 372 5.99 13.53 4.39
N THR A 373 6.14 14.64 3.67
CA THR A 373 6.61 14.66 2.27
C THR A 373 8.08 14.27 2.16
N ALA A 374 8.52 13.91 0.94
CA ALA A 374 9.92 13.58 0.69
C ALA A 374 10.77 14.84 0.49
N GLU A 375 10.17 15.90 -0.01
CA GLU A 375 10.87 17.11 -0.45
C GLU A 375 11.16 18.04 0.72
N VAL A 376 10.22 18.15 1.66
CA VAL A 376 10.23 19.13 2.76
C VAL A 376 9.92 18.46 4.10
N THR A 377 10.87 18.55 5.03
CA THR A 377 10.72 18.11 6.43
C THR A 377 9.68 18.99 7.14
N LYS A 378 8.85 18.37 7.98
CA LYS A 378 7.70 18.93 8.70
C LYS A 378 6.55 19.43 7.80
N TYR A 379 6.57 19.11 6.51
CA TYR A 379 5.41 19.27 5.62
C TYR A 379 4.66 17.95 5.56
N PHE A 380 3.44 17.93 6.10
CA PHE A 380 2.54 16.77 6.12
C PHE A 380 1.42 16.92 5.10
N VAL A 381 0.90 15.80 4.62
CA VAL A 381 -0.22 15.72 3.69
C VAL A 381 -1.31 14.81 4.25
N ALA A 382 -2.56 15.19 4.06
CA ALA A 382 -3.73 14.33 4.26
C ALA A 382 -4.78 14.64 3.19
N CYS A 383 -4.63 14.05 2.00
CA CYS A 383 -5.52 14.30 0.85
C CYS A 383 -5.73 13.05 0.00
N GLY A 384 -6.39 13.19 -1.17
CA GLY A 384 -6.62 12.09 -2.09
C GLY A 384 -7.55 11.03 -1.52
N MET A 385 -8.75 11.44 -1.11
CA MET A 385 -9.65 10.61 -0.28
C MET A 385 -10.45 9.57 -1.08
N ASN A 386 -10.38 9.62 -2.43
CA ASN A 386 -10.97 8.64 -3.34
C ASN A 386 -12.46 8.35 -3.07
N GLY A 387 -13.28 9.37 -2.86
CA GLY A 387 -14.72 9.23 -2.58
C GLY A 387 -15.06 8.90 -1.11
N ASN A 388 -14.07 8.75 -0.24
CA ASN A 388 -14.23 8.15 1.10
C ASN A 388 -13.71 9.03 2.25
N SER A 389 -13.72 10.36 2.09
CA SER A 389 -13.17 11.30 3.07
C SER A 389 -13.83 11.17 4.45
N LEU A 390 -15.16 11.11 4.51
CA LEU A 390 -15.93 10.99 5.75
C LEU A 390 -15.62 9.70 6.51
N GLN A 391 -15.57 8.55 5.82
CA GLN A 391 -15.36 7.26 6.49
C GLN A 391 -14.02 7.20 7.21
N GLY A 392 -12.97 7.77 6.61
CA GLY A 392 -11.62 7.75 7.16
C GLY A 392 -11.28 8.94 8.07
N ALA A 393 -12.04 10.04 8.05
CA ALA A 393 -11.58 11.32 8.59
C ALA A 393 -11.15 11.27 10.06
N GLY A 394 -11.91 10.60 10.93
CA GLY A 394 -11.54 10.45 12.35
C GLY A 394 -10.20 9.75 12.52
N GLY A 395 -10.05 8.55 11.95
CA GLY A 395 -8.84 7.75 12.05
C GLY A 395 -7.63 8.39 11.39
N ILE A 396 -7.83 9.00 10.21
CA ILE A 396 -6.78 9.73 9.48
C ILE A 396 -6.31 10.93 10.31
N GLY A 397 -7.23 11.73 10.85
CA GLY A 397 -6.90 12.90 11.66
C GLY A 397 -6.07 12.53 12.89
N LYS A 398 -6.46 11.47 13.61
CA LYS A 398 -5.67 10.91 14.70
C LYS A 398 -4.29 10.46 14.25
N ALA A 399 -4.21 9.67 13.18
CA ALA A 399 -2.96 9.10 12.70
C ALA A 399 -1.94 10.18 12.28
N VAL A 400 -2.40 11.25 11.62
CA VAL A 400 -1.54 12.37 11.19
C VAL A 400 -1.14 13.23 12.39
N ALA A 401 -2.07 13.54 13.30
CA ALA A 401 -1.77 14.29 14.52
C ALA A 401 -0.74 13.57 15.40
N GLU A 402 -0.92 12.26 15.65
CA GLU A 402 0.04 11.44 16.38
C GLU A 402 1.40 11.39 15.67
N TRP A 403 1.44 11.29 14.34
CA TRP A 403 2.70 11.32 13.61
C TRP A 403 3.43 12.66 13.79
N ILE A 404 2.73 13.79 13.72
CA ILE A 404 3.31 15.11 13.96
C ILE A 404 3.90 15.20 15.38
N ILE A 405 3.16 14.72 16.39
CA ILE A 405 3.54 14.82 17.80
C ILE A 405 4.71 13.89 18.14
N GLU A 406 4.64 12.63 17.71
CA GLU A 406 5.62 11.58 18.03
C GLU A 406 6.84 11.60 17.09
N GLY A 407 6.77 12.35 15.99
CA GLY A 407 7.78 12.37 14.93
C GLY A 407 7.81 11.12 14.06
N LYS A 408 6.94 10.13 14.32
CA LYS A 408 6.86 8.86 13.59
C LYS A 408 5.45 8.27 13.63
N PRO A 409 5.06 7.40 12.67
CA PRO A 409 3.79 6.71 12.72
C PRO A 409 3.67 5.81 13.97
N THR A 410 2.51 5.86 14.63
CA THR A 410 2.12 5.00 15.76
C THR A 410 1.52 3.66 15.32
N GLN A 411 1.17 3.54 14.04
CA GLN A 411 0.63 2.34 13.40
C GLN A 411 1.18 2.20 11.96
N ASP A 412 0.97 1.04 11.33
CA ASP A 412 1.44 0.80 9.97
C ASP A 412 0.62 1.60 8.95
N LEU A 413 1.24 2.66 8.41
CA LEU A 413 0.68 3.54 7.39
C LEU A 413 1.38 3.38 6.04
N LEU A 414 2.25 2.38 5.87
CA LEU A 414 3.01 2.17 4.62
C LEU A 414 2.13 2.19 3.36
N PRO A 415 0.91 1.61 3.34
CA PRO A 415 0.03 1.66 2.17
C PRO A 415 -0.45 3.07 1.80
N PHE A 416 -0.37 4.03 2.70
CA PHE A 416 -0.93 5.38 2.58
C PHE A 416 0.13 6.49 2.50
N THR A 417 1.41 6.18 2.68
CA THR A 417 2.45 7.22 2.73
C THR A 417 2.55 7.97 1.40
N VAL A 418 2.73 9.30 1.45
CA VAL A 418 3.00 10.11 0.26
C VAL A 418 4.28 9.70 -0.46
N GLN A 419 5.26 9.20 0.30
CA GLN A 419 6.58 8.77 -0.19
C GLN A 419 6.55 7.47 -1.01
N ARG A 420 5.39 6.82 -1.18
CA ARG A 420 5.25 5.64 -2.06
C ARG A 420 5.27 5.99 -3.55
N PHE A 421 5.23 7.29 -3.89
CA PHE A 421 5.20 7.76 -5.27
C PHE A 421 6.54 8.36 -5.71
N LEU A 422 6.77 8.31 -7.02
CA LEU A 422 7.83 9.04 -7.72
C LEU A 422 7.27 10.36 -8.25
N ASN A 423 8.17 11.28 -8.61
CA ASN A 423 7.82 12.56 -9.25
C ASN A 423 6.93 12.38 -10.50
N ILE A 424 7.19 11.34 -11.32
CA ILE A 424 6.40 11.06 -12.53
C ILE A 424 4.90 10.85 -12.25
N HIS A 425 4.55 10.32 -11.08
CA HIS A 425 3.15 10.11 -10.71
C HIS A 425 2.41 11.41 -10.44
N ASN A 426 3.13 12.52 -10.20
CA ASN A 426 2.52 13.85 -10.02
C ASN A 426 2.33 14.60 -11.35
N SER A 427 2.80 14.01 -12.46
CA SER A 427 2.57 14.55 -13.81
C SER A 427 1.08 14.65 -14.09
N ARG A 428 0.64 15.80 -14.59
CA ARG A 428 -0.78 16.03 -14.85
C ARG A 428 -1.34 15.14 -15.96
N PRO A 429 -0.68 14.95 -17.12
CA PRO A 429 -1.09 13.95 -18.11
C PRO A 429 -1.20 12.53 -17.54
N TYR A 430 -0.23 12.13 -16.70
CA TYR A 430 -0.26 10.82 -16.02
C TYR A 430 -1.52 10.67 -15.16
N LEU A 431 -1.79 11.67 -14.32
CA LEU A 431 -2.94 11.65 -13.41
C LEU A 431 -4.26 11.65 -14.18
N LYS A 432 -4.43 12.54 -15.16
CA LYS A 432 -5.65 12.62 -15.98
C LYS A 432 -6.01 11.28 -16.60
N GLN A 433 -5.04 10.54 -17.14
CA GLN A 433 -5.30 9.23 -17.74
C GLN A 433 -5.51 8.16 -16.67
N ARG A 434 -4.69 8.12 -15.62
CA ARG A 434 -4.76 7.08 -14.59
C ARG A 434 -6.08 7.13 -13.82
N VAL A 435 -6.59 8.31 -13.46
CA VAL A 435 -7.79 8.40 -12.63
C VAL A 435 -9.07 7.93 -13.33
N ARG A 436 -9.07 7.81 -14.67
CA ARG A 436 -10.23 7.34 -15.46
C ARG A 436 -10.65 5.92 -15.07
N GLU A 437 -9.68 5.03 -14.83
CA GLU A 437 -9.96 3.66 -14.42
C GLU A 437 -9.97 3.47 -12.89
N VAL A 438 -9.34 4.35 -12.11
CA VAL A 438 -9.16 4.14 -10.66
C VAL A 438 -10.48 4.23 -9.89
N VAL A 439 -11.44 5.05 -10.33
CA VAL A 439 -12.73 5.18 -9.66
C VAL A 439 -13.47 3.83 -9.65
N GLY A 440 -13.74 3.23 -10.81
CA GLY A 440 -14.43 1.94 -10.92
C GLY A 440 -13.66 0.77 -10.30
N ARG A 441 -12.33 0.86 -10.20
CA ARG A 441 -11.52 -0.13 -9.46
C ARG A 441 -11.87 -0.23 -7.98
N HIS A 442 -12.61 0.72 -7.40
CA HIS A 442 -13.14 0.58 -6.04
C HIS A 442 -14.12 -0.58 -5.90
N TYR A 443 -14.92 -0.84 -6.94
CA TYR A 443 -15.99 -1.85 -6.94
C TYR A 443 -15.63 -3.06 -7.82
N ALA A 444 -14.58 -2.98 -8.65
CA ALA A 444 -14.07 -4.12 -9.40
C ALA A 444 -13.56 -5.28 -8.52
N ILE A 445 -13.57 -6.51 -9.06
CA ILE A 445 -12.82 -7.64 -8.50
C ILE A 445 -11.35 -7.45 -8.88
N LEU A 446 -10.51 -7.16 -7.89
CA LEU A 446 -9.06 -7.05 -8.08
C LEU A 446 -8.42 -8.43 -7.85
N TYR A 447 -8.39 -9.26 -8.89
CA TYR A 447 -7.71 -10.55 -8.88
C TYR A 447 -6.22 -10.38 -8.56
N PRO A 448 -5.70 -11.09 -7.53
CA PRO A 448 -4.30 -10.96 -7.12
C PRO A 448 -3.34 -11.19 -8.27
N HIS A 449 -2.43 -10.24 -8.49
CA HIS A 449 -1.39 -10.26 -9.52
C HIS A 449 -1.88 -10.35 -10.98
N GLN A 450 -3.18 -10.18 -11.23
CA GLN A 450 -3.81 -10.35 -12.55
C GLN A 450 -4.66 -9.11 -12.94
N CYS A 451 -4.44 -7.98 -12.26
CA CYS A 451 -5.23 -6.76 -12.43
C CYS A 451 -4.34 -5.54 -12.67
N GLU A 452 -3.72 -5.52 -13.85
CA GLU A 452 -2.87 -4.42 -14.28
C GLU A 452 -3.69 -3.19 -14.69
N TYR A 453 -3.02 -2.04 -14.76
CA TYR A 453 -3.61 -0.78 -15.20
C TYR A 453 -3.62 -0.70 -16.73
N LYS A 454 -4.70 -0.14 -17.30
CA LYS A 454 -4.84 0.10 -18.74
C LYS A 454 -4.20 1.42 -19.15
N TYR A 455 -4.29 2.43 -18.30
CA TYR A 455 -3.85 3.79 -18.61
C TYR A 455 -2.51 4.14 -17.94
N SER A 456 -1.85 5.15 -18.50
CA SER A 456 -0.55 5.65 -18.02
C SER A 456 0.52 4.56 -17.93
N ARG A 457 0.67 3.81 -19.04
CA ARG A 457 1.64 2.73 -19.27
C ARG A 457 2.78 3.21 -20.17
N ASN A 458 3.87 2.44 -20.23
CA ASN A 458 5.01 2.64 -21.12
C ASN A 458 5.75 3.97 -20.89
N LEU A 459 5.81 4.41 -19.63
CA LEU A 459 6.45 5.67 -19.22
C LEU A 459 7.89 5.49 -18.74
N ARG A 460 8.15 4.36 -18.07
CA ARG A 460 9.48 3.98 -17.62
C ARG A 460 9.69 2.53 -18.06
N CYS A 461 10.60 2.34 -19.01
CA CYS A 461 10.90 1.04 -19.58
C CYS A 461 12.38 0.77 -19.39
N SER A 462 12.76 -0.49 -19.16
CA SER A 462 14.15 -0.88 -19.37
C SER A 462 14.45 -0.83 -20.88
N PRO A 463 15.73 -0.70 -21.28
CA PRO A 463 16.13 -0.86 -22.68
C PRO A 463 15.67 -2.19 -23.31
N LEU A 464 15.34 -3.21 -22.51
CA LEU A 464 14.90 -4.51 -22.98
C LEU A 464 13.41 -4.57 -23.34
N TYR A 465 12.60 -3.57 -22.93
CA TYR A 465 11.13 -3.62 -23.03
C TYR A 465 10.62 -4.09 -24.40
N SER A 466 11.02 -3.42 -25.49
CA SER A 466 10.53 -3.75 -26.83
C SER A 466 10.98 -5.13 -27.30
N VAL A 467 12.18 -5.56 -26.91
CA VAL A 467 12.70 -6.89 -27.27
C VAL A 467 11.96 -7.98 -26.50
N LEU A 468 11.70 -7.78 -25.22
CA LEU A 468 10.92 -8.72 -24.41
C LEU A 468 9.46 -8.79 -24.90
N GLU A 469 8.88 -7.66 -25.33
CA GLU A 469 7.56 -7.62 -25.95
C GLU A 469 7.51 -8.42 -27.26
N ASP A 470 8.56 -8.36 -28.08
CA ASP A 470 8.72 -9.18 -29.28
C ASP A 470 8.91 -10.68 -28.99
N ARG A 471 9.22 -11.02 -27.74
CA ARG A 471 9.42 -12.39 -27.26
C ARG A 471 8.27 -12.93 -26.42
N GLY A 472 7.13 -12.23 -26.44
CA GLY A 472 5.89 -12.69 -25.80
C GLY A 472 5.74 -12.27 -24.34
N ALA A 473 6.49 -11.27 -23.86
CA ALA A 473 6.32 -10.75 -22.52
C ALA A 473 4.92 -10.13 -22.33
N VAL A 474 4.25 -10.51 -21.23
CA VAL A 474 3.06 -9.82 -20.73
C VAL A 474 3.48 -8.91 -19.59
N PHE A 475 3.22 -7.60 -19.72
CA PHE A 475 3.75 -6.60 -18.80
C PHE A 475 2.75 -6.15 -17.74
N GLY A 476 3.27 -5.93 -16.53
CA GLY A 476 2.64 -5.19 -15.45
C GLY A 476 3.46 -4.00 -15.00
N ILE A 477 2.89 -3.15 -14.14
CA ILE A 477 3.50 -1.87 -13.75
C ILE A 477 3.84 -1.80 -12.26
N LYS A 478 5.06 -1.35 -11.95
CA LYS A 478 5.49 -1.05 -10.57
C LYS A 478 6.39 0.17 -10.54
N MET A 479 6.06 1.20 -9.75
CA MET A 479 6.84 2.46 -9.69
C MET A 479 7.10 3.05 -11.09
N ALA A 480 6.05 3.09 -11.91
CA ALA A 480 6.04 3.44 -13.33
C ALA A 480 6.83 2.51 -14.27
N TYR A 481 7.61 1.56 -13.76
CA TYR A 481 8.32 0.58 -14.60
C TYR A 481 7.39 -0.46 -15.19
N GLU A 482 7.51 -0.68 -16.49
CA GLU A 482 7.04 -1.89 -17.16
C GLU A 482 7.91 -3.08 -16.76
N ARG A 483 7.29 -4.15 -16.26
CA ARG A 483 7.97 -5.40 -15.90
C ARG A 483 7.30 -6.59 -16.55
N ALA A 484 8.08 -7.47 -17.18
CA ALA A 484 7.57 -8.74 -17.66
C ALA A 484 7.06 -9.56 -16.46
N LEU A 485 5.77 -9.92 -16.48
CA LEU A 485 5.13 -10.73 -15.46
C LEU A 485 5.37 -12.22 -15.74
N TYR A 486 5.19 -12.61 -17.00
CA TYR A 486 5.49 -13.92 -17.57
C TYR A 486 5.68 -13.77 -19.09
N PHE A 487 6.17 -14.81 -19.74
CA PHE A 487 6.34 -14.90 -21.19
C PHE A 487 5.40 -15.96 -21.76
N ASP A 488 4.57 -15.56 -22.72
CA ASP A 488 3.76 -16.51 -23.49
C ASP A 488 4.68 -17.24 -24.50
N SER A 489 5.00 -18.50 -24.21
CA SER A 489 5.90 -19.31 -25.04
C SER A 489 5.30 -19.70 -26.40
N THR A 490 3.98 -19.52 -26.59
CA THR A 490 3.29 -19.80 -27.85
C THR A 490 3.28 -18.62 -28.81
N TYR A 491 3.54 -17.41 -28.31
CA TYR A 491 3.54 -16.19 -29.10
C TYR A 491 4.58 -16.24 -30.23
N LYS A 492 4.16 -15.78 -31.42
CA LYS A 492 5.05 -15.59 -32.57
C LYS A 492 5.06 -14.13 -32.99
N LYS A 493 6.25 -13.60 -33.30
CA LYS A 493 6.42 -12.22 -33.77
C LYS A 493 5.52 -11.96 -34.98
N GLY A 494 4.86 -10.81 -35.00
CA GLY A 494 3.88 -10.43 -36.03
C GLY A 494 2.43 -10.75 -35.67
N GLN A 495 2.19 -11.57 -34.64
CA GLN A 495 0.85 -11.75 -34.06
C GLN A 495 0.49 -10.60 -33.09
N PRO A 496 -0.80 -10.40 -32.77
CA PRO A 496 -1.22 -9.49 -31.71
C PRO A 496 -0.47 -9.76 -30.41
N LYS A 497 0.03 -8.70 -29.76
CA LYS A 497 0.79 -8.82 -28.52
C LYS A 497 -0.03 -9.56 -27.44
N PRO A 498 0.57 -10.49 -26.68
CA PRO A 498 -0.15 -11.19 -25.64
C PRO A 498 -0.58 -10.21 -24.55
N CYS A 499 -1.74 -10.44 -23.97
CA CYS A 499 -2.29 -9.63 -22.89
C CYS A 499 -2.63 -10.51 -21.69
N MET A 500 -2.73 -9.90 -20.51
CA MET A 500 -3.15 -10.59 -19.29
C MET A 500 -4.54 -11.20 -19.51
N PRO A 501 -4.73 -12.52 -19.35
CA PRO A 501 -6.05 -13.13 -19.46
C PRO A 501 -6.99 -12.64 -18.36
N GLN A 502 -8.28 -12.92 -18.51
CA GLN A 502 -9.25 -12.68 -17.43
C GLN A 502 -8.77 -13.34 -16.13
N GLY A 503 -8.73 -12.54 -15.06
CA GLY A 503 -8.26 -12.98 -13.76
C GLY A 503 -9.13 -14.06 -13.14
N THR A 504 -8.53 -14.84 -12.24
CA THR A 504 -9.18 -15.93 -11.51
C THR A 504 -8.63 -16.05 -10.08
N PHE A 505 -9.43 -16.61 -9.18
CA PHE A 505 -8.99 -17.02 -7.84
C PHE A 505 -8.43 -18.45 -7.79
N TYR A 506 -8.57 -19.21 -8.89
CA TYR A 506 -8.07 -20.56 -9.06
C TYR A 506 -6.67 -20.53 -9.71
N LYS A 507 -6.20 -21.69 -10.16
CA LYS A 507 -4.98 -21.80 -10.97
C LYS A 507 -5.00 -20.81 -12.14
N PRO A 508 -3.99 -19.92 -12.27
CA PRO A 508 -3.93 -18.97 -13.36
C PRO A 508 -3.81 -19.64 -14.73
N LYS A 509 -4.43 -19.05 -15.76
CA LYS A 509 -4.37 -19.57 -17.14
C LYS A 509 -2.96 -19.58 -17.74
N PHE A 510 -2.05 -18.75 -17.22
CA PHE A 510 -0.65 -18.68 -17.63
C PHE A 510 0.29 -19.53 -16.76
N PHE A 511 -0.25 -20.40 -15.90
CA PHE A 511 0.56 -21.20 -14.97
C PHE A 511 1.61 -22.08 -15.67
N ASP A 512 1.25 -22.69 -16.80
CA ASP A 512 2.17 -23.59 -17.50
C ASP A 512 3.39 -22.84 -18.06
N PHE A 513 3.21 -21.58 -18.50
CA PHE A 513 4.32 -20.70 -18.87
C PHE A 513 5.24 -20.41 -17.67
N MET A 514 4.66 -20.14 -16.49
CA MET A 514 5.46 -19.95 -15.28
C MET A 514 6.21 -21.24 -14.88
N LYS A 515 5.60 -22.41 -15.07
CA LYS A 515 6.26 -23.70 -14.82
C LYS A 515 7.43 -23.90 -15.78
N GLU A 516 7.23 -23.61 -17.06
CA GLU A 516 8.27 -23.60 -18.09
C GLU A 516 9.45 -22.68 -17.76
N GLU A 517 9.17 -21.49 -17.25
CA GLU A 517 10.17 -20.53 -16.77
C GLU A 517 10.92 -21.04 -15.54
N TYR A 518 10.20 -21.62 -14.57
CA TYR A 518 10.79 -22.22 -13.38
C TYR A 518 11.76 -23.35 -13.73
N MET A 519 11.35 -24.25 -14.63
CA MET A 519 12.19 -25.37 -15.05
C MET A 519 13.48 -24.88 -15.72
N ALA A 520 13.43 -23.78 -16.48
CA ALA A 520 14.64 -23.18 -17.04
C ALA A 520 15.59 -22.68 -15.95
N CYS A 521 15.09 -21.97 -14.94
CA CYS A 521 15.90 -21.57 -13.77
C CYS A 521 16.45 -22.78 -13.00
N ARG A 522 15.71 -23.89 -12.95
CA ARG A 522 16.07 -25.07 -12.15
C ARG A 522 17.08 -25.98 -12.82
N GLU A 523 16.97 -26.17 -14.13
CA GLU A 523 17.68 -27.19 -14.92
C GLU A 523 18.63 -26.60 -15.97
N SER A 524 18.41 -25.37 -16.43
CA SER A 524 19.21 -24.68 -17.44
C SER A 524 19.67 -23.28 -16.97
N VAL A 525 19.21 -22.23 -17.65
CA VAL A 525 19.41 -20.80 -17.33
C VAL A 525 18.13 -20.04 -17.65
N GLY A 526 17.64 -19.28 -16.67
CA GLY A 526 16.64 -18.23 -16.83
C GLY A 526 17.26 -16.83 -16.81
N ILE A 527 16.72 -15.93 -17.63
CA ILE A 527 17.10 -14.53 -17.75
C ILE A 527 15.95 -13.66 -17.24
N ILE A 528 16.18 -12.88 -16.18
CA ILE A 528 15.14 -12.07 -15.53
C ILE A 528 15.52 -10.59 -15.58
N ASP A 529 14.67 -9.75 -16.16
CA ASP A 529 14.83 -8.29 -16.10
C ASP A 529 14.41 -7.76 -14.71
N MET A 530 15.40 -7.30 -13.95
CA MET A 530 15.27 -6.75 -12.59
C MET A 530 15.62 -5.25 -12.55
N SER A 531 15.61 -4.56 -13.70
CA SER A 531 15.99 -3.16 -13.84
C SER A 531 15.20 -2.20 -12.96
N SER A 532 14.01 -2.61 -12.50
CA SER A 532 13.15 -1.81 -11.63
C SER A 532 13.62 -1.72 -10.16
N PHE A 533 14.60 -2.50 -9.70
CA PHE A 533 15.09 -2.39 -8.31
C PHE A 533 15.74 -1.03 -8.07
N SER A 534 15.54 -0.44 -6.89
CA SER A 534 16.12 0.87 -6.56
C SER A 534 17.62 0.74 -6.37
N LYS A 535 18.42 1.64 -6.95
CA LYS A 535 19.88 1.66 -6.80
C LYS A 535 20.36 3.02 -6.33
N ILE A 536 21.21 3.04 -5.29
CA ILE A 536 21.78 4.27 -4.74
C ILE A 536 23.29 4.12 -4.67
N GLU A 537 24.01 5.03 -5.32
CA GLU A 537 25.45 5.23 -5.09
C GLU A 537 25.65 6.12 -3.87
N ILE A 538 26.59 5.73 -3.01
CA ILE A 538 26.91 6.39 -1.75
C ILE A 538 28.40 6.67 -1.77
N LYS A 539 28.77 7.95 -1.83
CA LYS A 539 30.17 8.38 -1.90
C LYS A 539 30.47 9.32 -0.75
N GLY A 540 31.69 9.30 -0.23
CA GLY A 540 32.14 10.23 0.80
C GLY A 540 33.65 10.44 0.73
N ASN A 541 34.21 11.18 1.69
CA ASN A 541 35.65 11.34 1.82
C ASN A 541 36.19 10.50 2.97
N GLY A 542 37.38 9.91 2.80
CA GLY A 542 38.00 9.07 3.83
C GLY A 542 37.04 7.95 4.29
N SER A 543 36.79 7.86 5.59
CA SER A 543 35.87 6.87 6.17
C SER A 543 34.45 7.37 6.41
N ASP A 544 34.08 8.57 5.94
CA ASP A 544 32.78 9.19 6.25
C ASP A 544 31.60 8.29 5.82
N ALA A 545 31.62 7.79 4.59
CA ALA A 545 30.56 6.92 4.06
C ALA A 545 30.46 5.62 4.87
N LEU A 546 31.59 4.99 5.18
CA LEU A 546 31.65 3.78 6.00
C LEU A 546 31.08 4.05 7.40
N ASN A 547 31.53 5.10 8.09
CA ASN A 547 31.08 5.45 9.45
C ASN A 547 29.56 5.68 9.49
N TYR A 548 29.03 6.40 8.51
CA TYR A 548 27.58 6.59 8.36
C TYR A 548 26.84 5.27 8.15
N LEU A 549 27.30 4.44 7.20
CA LEU A 549 26.70 3.14 6.93
C LEU A 549 26.80 2.20 8.12
N GLN A 550 27.86 2.29 8.93
CA GLN A 550 27.98 1.50 10.15
C GLN A 550 26.91 1.87 11.20
N ILE A 551 26.34 3.08 11.15
CA ILE A 551 25.24 3.53 12.02
C ILE A 551 23.86 3.18 11.45
N VAL A 552 23.65 3.28 10.14
CA VAL A 552 22.31 3.04 9.56
C VAL A 552 22.06 1.56 9.21
N CYS A 553 23.10 0.77 8.96
CA CYS A 553 22.99 -0.66 8.66
C CYS A 553 23.17 -1.53 9.91
N SER A 554 22.30 -2.53 10.08
CA SER A 554 22.38 -3.48 11.20
C SER A 554 23.45 -4.55 11.06
N ASN A 555 23.90 -4.85 9.85
CA ASN A 555 25.02 -5.74 9.62
C ASN A 555 26.33 -4.95 9.62
N ASP A 556 27.45 -5.67 9.64
CA ASP A 556 28.75 -5.05 9.41
C ASP A 556 28.96 -4.81 7.91
N VAL A 557 29.21 -3.56 7.55
CA VAL A 557 29.53 -3.16 6.17
C VAL A 557 31.03 -2.86 5.99
N ASP A 558 31.83 -2.96 7.05
CA ASP A 558 33.30 -2.90 6.99
C ASP A 558 33.89 -4.25 6.53
N ILE A 559 33.39 -4.72 5.39
CA ILE A 559 33.75 -6.00 4.75
C ILE A 559 34.85 -5.78 3.69
N PRO A 560 35.60 -6.79 3.25
CA PRO A 560 36.64 -6.59 2.23
C PRO A 560 36.12 -5.90 0.95
N LEU A 561 36.95 -5.11 0.28
CA LEU A 561 36.59 -4.51 -1.00
C LEU A 561 36.20 -5.58 -2.02
N GLY A 562 35.19 -5.31 -2.86
CA GLY A 562 34.68 -6.30 -3.81
C GLY A 562 33.65 -7.27 -3.22
N THR A 563 33.25 -7.10 -1.96
CA THR A 563 32.26 -7.96 -1.31
C THR A 563 30.91 -7.26 -1.11
N VAL A 564 29.90 -8.10 -0.88
CA VAL A 564 28.51 -7.71 -0.76
C VAL A 564 27.97 -8.24 0.57
N VAL A 565 27.18 -7.44 1.27
CA VAL A 565 26.50 -7.88 2.49
C VAL A 565 25.01 -7.60 2.38
N ARG A 566 24.20 -8.57 2.81
CA ARG A 566 22.78 -8.34 3.05
C ARG A 566 22.62 -7.71 4.43
N THR A 567 21.95 -6.56 4.49
CA THR A 567 21.71 -5.83 5.73
C THR A 567 20.31 -5.24 5.73
N GLY A 568 19.76 -5.03 6.93
CA GLY A 568 18.64 -4.12 7.10
C GLY A 568 19.11 -2.74 7.53
N MET A 569 18.22 -1.78 7.37
CA MET A 569 18.25 -0.50 8.08
C MET A 569 17.02 -0.47 8.97
N GLN A 570 17.16 -0.22 10.27
CA GLN A 570 16.06 -0.28 11.23
C GLN A 570 15.70 1.11 11.77
N ASN A 571 14.47 1.23 12.24
CA ASN A 571 14.05 2.34 13.09
C ASN A 571 14.37 2.06 14.57
N ASP A 572 14.10 3.04 15.43
CA ASP A 572 14.36 2.97 16.87
C ASP A 572 13.60 1.85 17.61
N ARG A 573 12.52 1.31 17.00
CA ARG A 573 11.78 0.14 17.50
C ARG A 573 12.37 -1.19 17.02
N GLY A 574 13.44 -1.16 16.20
CA GLY A 574 14.05 -2.34 15.58
C GLY A 574 13.31 -2.86 14.35
N GLY A 575 12.29 -2.15 13.87
CA GLY A 575 11.54 -2.53 12.67
C GLY A 575 12.25 -2.08 11.39
N TYR A 576 12.01 -2.75 10.25
CA TYR A 576 12.68 -2.44 8.99
C TYR A 576 12.25 -1.10 8.38
N GLU A 577 13.23 -0.27 8.05
CA GLU A 577 13.09 0.87 7.14
C GLU A 577 13.54 0.51 5.73
N ASN A 578 14.47 -0.45 5.63
CA ASN A 578 14.97 -1.03 4.38
C ASN A 578 15.52 -2.44 4.60
N ASP A 579 15.35 -3.32 3.63
CA ASP A 579 16.12 -4.56 3.48
C ASP A 579 16.87 -4.45 2.16
N CYS A 580 18.21 -4.48 2.22
CA CYS A 580 19.03 -4.15 1.08
C CYS A 580 20.30 -4.99 0.98
N MET A 581 20.89 -4.91 -0.20
CA MET A 581 22.26 -5.36 -0.44
C MET A 581 23.16 -4.14 -0.46
N MET A 582 24.27 -4.23 0.27
CA MET A 582 25.32 -3.21 0.30
C MET A 582 26.58 -3.78 -0.33
N VAL A 583 27.09 -3.09 -1.34
CA VAL A 583 28.31 -3.45 -2.06
C VAL A 583 29.40 -2.47 -1.67
N ARG A 584 30.53 -2.95 -1.14
CA ARG A 584 31.68 -2.10 -0.83
C ARG A 584 32.62 -2.05 -2.03
N GLN A 585 32.63 -0.91 -2.73
CA GLN A 585 33.36 -0.79 -3.99
C GLN A 585 34.79 -0.32 -3.82
N THR A 586 34.96 0.75 -3.06
CA THR A 586 36.26 1.31 -2.69
C THR A 586 36.24 1.64 -1.19
N GLU A 587 37.29 2.29 -0.68
CA GLU A 587 37.27 2.78 0.70
C GLU A 587 36.21 3.86 0.93
N THR A 588 35.84 4.61 -0.11
CA THR A 588 34.94 5.77 -0.06
C THR A 588 33.57 5.52 -0.69
N ASP A 589 33.43 4.48 -1.51
CA ASP A 589 32.28 4.30 -2.39
C ASP A 589 31.55 2.99 -2.11
N PHE A 590 30.22 3.10 -2.00
CA PHE A 590 29.31 1.98 -1.82
C PHE A 590 28.18 2.05 -2.84
N PHE A 591 27.65 0.87 -3.17
CA PHE A 591 26.49 0.73 -4.05
C PHE A 591 25.40 -0.07 -3.34
N MET A 592 24.25 0.55 -3.14
CA MET A 592 23.12 -0.06 -2.45
C MET A 592 22.03 -0.46 -3.44
N VAL A 593 21.46 -1.64 -3.21
CA VAL A 593 20.30 -2.15 -3.97
C VAL A 593 19.14 -2.41 -3.01
N SER A 594 17.99 -1.82 -3.33
CA SER A 594 16.76 -1.89 -2.55
C SER A 594 15.57 -2.32 -3.40
N PRO A 595 14.48 -2.84 -2.79
CA PRO A 595 13.23 -3.15 -3.49
C PRO A 595 12.71 -1.97 -4.33
N THR A 596 12.02 -2.26 -5.43
CA THR A 596 11.49 -1.27 -6.38
C THR A 596 10.66 -0.16 -5.70
N SER A 597 9.78 -0.52 -4.76
CA SER A 597 8.89 0.45 -4.11
C SER A 597 9.56 1.36 -3.07
N GLN A 598 10.87 1.20 -2.85
CA GLN A 598 11.59 1.98 -1.85
C GLN A 598 12.21 3.25 -2.39
N GLN A 599 12.36 3.41 -3.72
CA GLN A 599 13.17 4.44 -4.36
C GLN A 599 13.09 5.82 -3.69
N THR A 600 11.91 6.44 -3.60
CA THR A 600 11.73 7.74 -2.93
C THR A 600 11.95 7.65 -1.41
N ARG A 601 11.26 6.71 -0.77
CA ARG A 601 11.17 6.61 0.70
C ARG A 601 12.52 6.37 1.34
N ILE A 602 13.31 5.42 0.82
CA ILE A 602 14.59 5.08 1.43
C ILE A 602 15.66 6.14 1.14
N TYR A 603 15.65 6.72 -0.05
CA TYR A 603 16.54 7.82 -0.38
C TYR A 603 16.38 8.96 0.63
N GLU A 604 15.12 9.35 0.90
CA GLU A 604 14.85 10.41 1.86
C GLU A 604 15.16 10.00 3.31
N TRP A 605 14.81 8.78 3.72
CA TRP A 605 15.15 8.30 5.06
C TRP A 605 16.67 8.30 5.30
N MET A 606 17.47 7.89 4.31
CA MET A 606 18.92 7.93 4.39
C MET A 606 19.43 9.37 4.47
N ASN A 607 18.94 10.25 3.60
CA ASN A 607 19.29 11.66 3.56
C ASN A 607 19.05 12.36 4.91
N ARG A 608 17.93 12.07 5.59
CA ARG A 608 17.62 12.61 6.92
C ARG A 608 18.53 12.12 8.04
N ASN A 609 19.13 10.94 7.88
CA ASN A 609 20.03 10.36 8.86
C ASN A 609 21.51 10.69 8.57
N LEU A 610 21.82 11.49 7.54
CA LEU A 610 23.18 11.94 7.29
C LEU A 610 23.70 12.78 8.46
N PRO A 611 25.00 12.68 8.80
CA PRO A 611 25.61 13.55 9.81
C PRO A 611 25.49 15.04 9.43
N THR A 612 25.37 15.91 10.44
CA THR A 612 25.37 17.36 10.24
C THR A 612 26.68 17.80 9.58
N LYS A 613 26.61 18.54 8.46
CA LYS A 613 27.77 18.97 7.64
C LYS A 613 28.59 17.80 7.06
N SER A 614 27.89 16.77 6.58
CA SER A 614 28.44 15.61 5.89
C SER A 614 29.01 15.93 4.50
N SER A 615 30.11 15.28 4.12
CA SER A 615 30.66 15.24 2.75
C SER A 615 30.01 14.16 1.88
N ILE A 616 29.17 13.31 2.47
CA ILE A 616 28.56 12.14 1.84
C ILE A 616 27.50 12.58 0.84
N VAL A 617 27.56 12.01 -0.36
CA VAL A 617 26.62 12.21 -1.45
C VAL A 617 25.86 10.91 -1.71
N LEU A 618 24.53 11.01 -1.75
CA LEU A 618 23.63 9.94 -2.17
C LEU A 618 23.15 10.24 -3.59
N ASN A 619 23.30 9.31 -4.52
CA ASN A 619 22.84 9.46 -5.89
C ASN A 619 21.90 8.32 -6.26
N ASP A 620 20.66 8.63 -6.62
CA ASP A 620 19.75 7.65 -7.21
C ASP A 620 20.18 7.36 -8.65
N VAL A 621 20.81 6.20 -8.84
CA VAL A 621 21.30 5.72 -10.14
C VAL A 621 20.40 4.64 -10.73
N THR A 622 19.14 4.56 -10.28
CA THR A 622 18.22 3.46 -10.62
C THR A 622 18.08 3.27 -12.13
N SER A 623 17.98 4.36 -12.89
CA SER A 623 17.80 4.33 -14.35
C SER A 623 19.11 4.19 -15.14
N MET A 624 20.28 4.35 -14.49
CA MET A 624 21.59 4.23 -15.14
C MET A 624 21.97 2.78 -15.46
N TYR A 625 21.35 1.82 -14.77
CA TYR A 625 21.64 0.40 -14.90
C TYR A 625 20.41 -0.40 -15.33
N THR A 626 20.59 -1.20 -16.38
CA THR A 626 19.73 -2.35 -16.67
C THR A 626 20.25 -3.53 -15.86
N VAL A 627 19.34 -4.25 -15.20
CA VAL A 627 19.73 -5.38 -14.35
C VAL A 627 19.16 -6.66 -14.92
N ILE A 628 20.04 -7.61 -15.20
CA ILE A 628 19.68 -8.95 -15.65
C ILE A 628 20.14 -9.96 -14.60
N ASN A 629 19.21 -10.74 -14.05
CA ASN A 629 19.58 -11.93 -13.30
C ASN A 629 19.74 -13.11 -14.26
N VAL A 630 20.90 -13.76 -14.21
CA VAL A 630 21.19 -15.01 -14.94
C VAL A 630 21.14 -16.13 -13.91
N VAL A 631 20.03 -16.87 -13.90
CA VAL A 631 19.66 -17.80 -12.82
C VAL A 631 19.69 -19.22 -13.32
N GLY A 632 20.41 -20.11 -12.66
CA GLY A 632 20.37 -21.54 -12.91
C GLY A 632 21.73 -22.23 -12.89
N PRO A 633 21.76 -23.58 -12.94
CA PRO A 633 22.99 -24.35 -12.86
C PRO A 633 24.00 -24.06 -13.98
N LYS A 634 23.54 -23.68 -15.17
CA LYS A 634 24.41 -23.42 -16.33
C LYS A 634 24.82 -21.95 -16.46
N ALA A 635 24.40 -21.08 -15.53
CA ALA A 635 24.75 -19.66 -15.54
C ALA A 635 26.27 -19.41 -15.51
N PRO A 636 27.08 -20.14 -14.69
CA PRO A 636 28.53 -19.96 -14.71
C PRO A 636 29.16 -20.31 -16.05
N ASP A 637 28.74 -21.41 -16.68
CA ASP A 637 29.30 -21.86 -17.96
C ASP A 637 28.97 -20.86 -19.08
N LEU A 638 27.71 -20.40 -19.17
CA LEU A 638 27.28 -19.38 -20.12
C LEU A 638 28.10 -18.08 -19.97
N LEU A 639 28.22 -17.55 -18.75
CA LEU A 639 28.93 -16.29 -18.56
C LEU A 639 30.44 -16.44 -18.82
N LYS A 640 31.03 -17.60 -18.52
CA LYS A 640 32.44 -17.89 -18.80
C LYS A 640 32.74 -17.87 -20.30
N GLU A 641 31.80 -18.30 -21.14
CA GLU A 641 31.95 -18.23 -22.59
C GLU A 641 31.86 -16.79 -23.13
N LEU A 642 31.04 -15.95 -22.48
CA LEU A 642 30.83 -14.55 -22.86
C LEU A 642 31.88 -13.57 -22.32
N SER A 643 32.76 -14.02 -21.43
CA SER A 643 33.71 -13.17 -20.71
C SER A 643 35.13 -13.71 -20.86
N ASN A 644 36.02 -12.85 -21.34
CA ASN A 644 37.47 -13.10 -21.29
C ASN A 644 38.06 -12.89 -19.88
N SER A 645 37.25 -12.44 -18.92
CA SER A 645 37.65 -12.26 -17.51
C SER A 645 37.31 -13.49 -16.69
N ASP A 646 38.14 -13.80 -15.68
CA ASP A 646 37.81 -14.82 -14.68
C ASP A 646 36.56 -14.44 -13.88
N LEU A 647 35.55 -15.30 -13.96
CA LEU A 647 34.23 -15.20 -13.34
C LEU A 647 34.04 -16.16 -12.15
N ASN A 648 35.11 -16.76 -11.66
CA ASN A 648 35.10 -17.50 -10.39
C ASN A 648 34.92 -16.52 -9.21
N LEU A 649 33.68 -16.08 -9.01
CA LEU A 649 33.28 -15.23 -7.89
C LEU A 649 32.64 -16.07 -6.78
N PRO A 650 33.20 -16.06 -5.56
CA PRO A 650 32.51 -16.60 -4.39
C PRO A 650 31.15 -15.92 -4.18
N SER A 651 30.23 -16.63 -3.52
CA SER A 651 28.92 -16.06 -3.18
C SER A 651 29.06 -14.78 -2.38
N PHE A 652 28.21 -13.79 -2.67
CA PHE A 652 28.26 -12.45 -2.08
C PHE A 652 29.55 -11.66 -2.37
N CYS A 653 30.24 -11.96 -3.47
CA CYS A 653 31.24 -11.07 -4.06
C CYS A 653 30.71 -10.41 -5.32
N TYR A 654 31.32 -9.28 -5.69
CA TYR A 654 31.11 -8.64 -6.98
C TYR A 654 32.43 -8.32 -7.67
N LYS A 655 32.38 -8.19 -9.00
CA LYS A 655 33.53 -7.77 -9.83
C LYS A 655 33.01 -7.00 -11.04
N LYS A 656 33.79 -6.04 -11.53
CA LYS A 656 33.57 -5.44 -12.85
C LYS A 656 34.31 -6.27 -13.89
N VAL A 657 33.60 -6.66 -14.95
CA VAL A 657 34.15 -7.47 -16.04
C VAL A 657 33.68 -6.93 -17.38
N ASN A 658 34.42 -7.28 -18.43
CA ASN A 658 33.95 -7.08 -19.79
C ASN A 658 33.12 -8.30 -20.20
N LEU A 659 31.89 -8.07 -20.64
CA LEU A 659 30.96 -9.12 -21.04
C LEU A 659 30.52 -8.86 -22.49
N GLY A 660 30.91 -9.74 -23.41
CA GLY A 660 30.90 -9.44 -24.84
C GLY A 660 31.77 -8.22 -25.16
N TYR A 661 31.16 -7.15 -25.69
CA TYR A 661 31.83 -5.86 -25.95
C TYR A 661 31.47 -4.78 -24.93
N ALA A 662 30.68 -5.11 -23.90
CA ALA A 662 30.31 -4.17 -22.85
C ALA A 662 31.40 -4.14 -21.78
N SER A 663 31.97 -2.95 -21.55
CA SER A 663 32.96 -2.74 -20.50
C SER A 663 32.30 -2.48 -19.14
N ASP A 664 33.02 -2.81 -18.07
CA ASP A 664 32.66 -2.47 -16.69
C ASP A 664 31.28 -2.96 -16.20
N VAL A 665 30.80 -4.09 -16.74
CA VAL A 665 29.58 -4.73 -16.24
C VAL A 665 29.83 -5.24 -14.82
N MET A 666 29.04 -4.76 -13.86
CA MET A 666 29.15 -5.20 -12.47
C MET A 666 28.40 -6.53 -12.29
N VAL A 667 29.15 -7.60 -12.06
CA VAL A 667 28.64 -8.96 -11.87
C VAL A 667 28.67 -9.29 -10.39
N MET A 668 27.51 -9.61 -9.82
CA MET A 668 27.36 -10.04 -8.42
C MET A 668 27.01 -11.53 -8.36
N SER A 669 27.73 -12.30 -7.55
CA SER A 669 27.47 -13.74 -7.33
C SER A 669 26.38 -13.94 -6.27
N PHE A 670 25.15 -13.60 -6.65
CA PHE A 670 23.96 -13.71 -5.81
C PHE A 670 22.70 -13.66 -6.70
N THR A 671 21.59 -14.27 -6.27
CA THR A 671 20.28 -14.07 -6.92
C THR A 671 19.17 -13.88 -5.89
N HIS A 672 18.14 -13.09 -6.25
CA HIS A 672 16.94 -12.89 -5.42
C HIS A 672 15.92 -14.05 -5.53
N THR A 673 16.31 -15.18 -6.15
CA THR A 673 15.44 -16.34 -6.38
C THR A 673 15.72 -17.48 -5.40
N GLY A 674 16.89 -17.46 -4.76
CA GLY A 674 17.42 -18.57 -3.97
C GLY A 674 17.99 -19.74 -4.80
N GLU A 675 18.00 -19.65 -6.13
CA GLU A 675 18.82 -20.50 -7.00
C GLU A 675 20.20 -19.88 -7.25
N SER A 676 21.16 -20.71 -7.66
CA SER A 676 22.50 -20.26 -8.04
C SER A 676 22.46 -19.37 -9.29
N GLY A 677 23.36 -18.40 -9.39
CA GLY A 677 23.44 -17.53 -10.56
C GLY A 677 24.11 -16.20 -10.23
N TYR A 678 23.96 -15.24 -11.15
CA TYR A 678 24.57 -13.92 -11.05
C TYR A 678 23.56 -12.82 -11.34
N CYS A 679 23.75 -11.64 -10.73
CA CYS A 679 23.07 -10.41 -11.11
C CYS A 679 24.06 -9.53 -11.89
N LEU A 680 23.70 -9.16 -13.12
CA LEU A 680 24.48 -8.28 -13.98
C LEU A 680 23.89 -6.86 -13.90
N TYR A 681 24.68 -5.91 -13.41
CA TYR A 681 24.36 -4.49 -13.43
C TYR A 681 25.08 -3.87 -14.63
N ILE A 682 24.33 -3.71 -15.71
CA ILE A 682 24.83 -3.33 -17.03
C ILE A 682 24.53 -1.84 -17.21
N PRO A 683 25.51 -0.99 -17.56
CA PRO A 683 25.21 0.37 -17.98
C PRO A 683 24.16 0.34 -19.10
N SER A 684 23.08 1.12 -18.96
CA SER A 684 21.88 0.96 -19.79
C SER A 684 22.13 1.04 -21.30
N GLU A 685 23.19 1.72 -21.73
CA GLU A 685 23.61 1.80 -23.14
C GLU A 685 24.06 0.46 -23.74
N TYR A 686 24.60 -0.47 -22.94
CA TYR A 686 25.05 -1.79 -23.39
C TYR A 686 24.01 -2.90 -23.19
N ALA A 687 22.85 -2.57 -22.61
CA ALA A 687 21.85 -3.54 -22.19
C ALA A 687 21.40 -4.49 -23.30
N LEU A 688 21.08 -3.95 -24.47
CA LEU A 688 20.65 -4.74 -25.63
C LEU A 688 21.77 -5.66 -26.13
N HIS A 689 23.00 -5.14 -26.23
CA HIS A 689 24.15 -5.95 -26.64
C HIS A 689 24.36 -7.14 -25.72
N VAL A 690 24.45 -6.90 -24.41
CA VAL A 690 24.65 -7.96 -23.41
C VAL A 690 23.49 -8.96 -23.43
N TYR A 691 22.25 -8.47 -23.51
CA TYR A 691 21.08 -9.34 -23.60
C TYR A 691 21.12 -10.24 -24.84
N PHE A 692 21.36 -9.69 -26.03
CA PHE A 692 21.41 -10.51 -27.25
C PHE A 692 22.52 -11.56 -27.20
N GLN A 693 23.70 -11.21 -26.69
CA GLN A 693 24.80 -12.16 -26.51
C GLN A 693 24.45 -13.28 -25.51
N LEU A 694 23.78 -12.96 -24.39
CA LEU A 694 23.26 -13.96 -23.45
C LEU A 694 22.26 -14.90 -24.12
N MET A 695 21.36 -14.36 -24.94
CA MET A 695 20.33 -15.16 -25.60
C MET A 695 20.90 -16.01 -26.74
N GLU A 696 21.87 -15.51 -27.49
CA GLU A 696 22.52 -16.20 -28.60
C GLU A 696 23.40 -17.36 -28.12
N VAL A 697 24.38 -17.09 -27.26
CA VAL A 697 25.26 -18.13 -26.70
C VAL A 697 24.49 -19.05 -25.76
N GLY A 698 23.50 -18.50 -25.04
CA GLY A 698 22.65 -19.26 -24.14
C GLY A 698 21.80 -20.34 -24.80
N LEU A 699 21.65 -20.35 -26.14
CA LEU A 699 20.89 -21.39 -26.84
C LEU A 699 21.40 -22.81 -26.51
N ASP A 700 22.71 -23.00 -26.49
CA ASP A 700 23.33 -24.30 -26.18
C ASP A 700 23.15 -24.70 -24.71
N TYR A 701 22.91 -23.71 -23.84
CA TYR A 701 22.65 -23.92 -22.43
C TYR A 701 21.15 -24.10 -22.13
N GLY A 702 20.25 -23.78 -23.07
CA GLY A 702 18.80 -23.82 -22.87
C GLY A 702 18.27 -22.56 -22.18
N VAL A 703 18.79 -21.40 -22.57
CA VAL A 703 18.40 -20.09 -22.05
C VAL A 703 16.93 -19.77 -22.31
N ARG A 704 16.27 -19.13 -21.34
CA ARG A 704 14.88 -18.69 -21.47
C ARG A 704 14.65 -17.39 -20.68
N ASP A 705 13.82 -16.52 -21.22
CA ASP A 705 13.33 -15.35 -20.48
C ASP A 705 12.34 -15.77 -19.39
N VAL A 706 12.45 -15.15 -18.22
CA VAL A 706 11.65 -15.51 -17.05
C VAL A 706 11.00 -14.27 -16.46
N GLY A 707 9.71 -14.37 -16.19
CA GLY A 707 8.89 -13.30 -15.67
C GLY A 707 8.98 -13.14 -14.15
N THR A 708 8.57 -11.96 -13.69
CA THR A 708 8.63 -11.62 -12.27
C THR A 708 7.60 -12.35 -11.40
N LEU A 709 6.53 -12.94 -11.98
CA LEU A 709 5.61 -13.80 -11.23
C LEU A 709 6.26 -15.15 -10.88
N THR A 710 7.02 -15.73 -11.81
CA THR A 710 7.79 -16.96 -11.55
C THR A 710 8.86 -16.70 -10.50
N GLN A 711 9.60 -15.59 -10.62
CA GLN A 711 10.55 -15.16 -9.59
C GLN A 711 9.89 -15.02 -8.21
N ARG A 712 8.67 -14.49 -8.16
CA ARG A 712 7.91 -14.37 -6.90
C ARG A 712 7.58 -15.73 -6.30
N PHE A 713 7.21 -16.74 -7.09
CA PHE A 713 6.96 -18.08 -6.55
C PHE A 713 8.25 -18.75 -6.07
N MET A 714 9.36 -18.59 -6.80
CA MET A 714 10.67 -19.10 -6.38
C MET A 714 11.09 -18.52 -5.02
N ARG A 715 10.99 -17.20 -4.82
CA ARG A 715 11.39 -16.58 -3.54
C ARG A 715 10.52 -17.06 -2.37
N ILE A 716 9.23 -17.32 -2.61
CA ILE A 716 8.32 -17.83 -1.58
C ILE A 716 8.67 -19.28 -1.26
N GLU A 717 8.91 -20.13 -2.26
CA GLU A 717 9.38 -21.51 -2.08
C GLU A 717 10.69 -21.57 -1.28
N ARG A 718 11.55 -20.56 -1.43
CA ARG A 718 12.80 -20.41 -0.68
C ARG A 718 12.68 -19.70 0.66
N PHE A 719 11.45 -19.41 1.10
CA PHE A 719 11.15 -18.70 2.35
C PHE A 719 11.88 -17.36 2.48
N ILE A 720 11.98 -16.61 1.37
CA ILE A 720 12.61 -15.29 1.32
C ILE A 720 11.53 -14.22 1.52
N PRO A 721 11.51 -13.48 2.65
CA PRO A 721 10.55 -12.41 2.89
C PRO A 721 10.85 -11.20 2.00
N PHE A 722 9.81 -10.44 1.65
CA PHE A 722 9.95 -9.26 0.79
C PHE A 722 9.35 -7.99 1.41
N TRP A 723 9.89 -6.83 1.04
CA TRP A 723 9.41 -5.52 1.51
C TRP A 723 7.96 -5.24 1.10
N ALA A 724 7.19 -4.69 2.02
CA ALA A 724 5.76 -4.40 1.91
C ALA A 724 4.84 -5.62 1.71
N GLU A 725 5.38 -6.83 1.85
CA GLU A 725 4.62 -8.08 1.96
C GLU A 725 4.84 -8.67 3.37
N GLU A 726 6.06 -9.14 3.66
CA GLU A 726 6.45 -9.61 5.01
C GLU A 726 7.15 -8.53 5.84
N LEU A 727 7.94 -7.66 5.20
CA LEU A 727 8.76 -6.67 5.91
C LEU A 727 8.09 -5.29 5.89
N SER A 728 8.04 -4.65 7.06
CA SER A 728 7.59 -3.26 7.23
C SER A 728 8.29 -2.60 8.42
N SER A 729 8.03 -1.31 8.64
CA SER A 729 8.51 -0.53 9.80
C SER A 729 8.06 -1.09 11.17
N PHE A 730 7.15 -2.06 11.20
CA PHE A 730 6.65 -2.71 12.40
C PHE A 730 7.07 -4.19 12.53
N THR A 731 7.94 -4.66 11.64
CA THR A 731 8.47 -6.03 11.64
C THR A 731 9.96 -6.00 11.91
N THR A 732 10.42 -6.78 12.89
CA THR A 732 11.86 -6.87 13.21
C THR A 732 12.53 -8.06 12.50
N PRO A 733 13.87 -8.06 12.35
CA PRO A 733 14.61 -9.19 11.81
C PRO A 733 14.40 -10.51 12.57
N PHE A 734 14.16 -10.45 13.88
CA PHE A 734 13.89 -11.65 14.69
C PHE A 734 12.55 -12.27 14.33
N GLU A 735 11.51 -11.44 14.25
CA GLU A 735 10.16 -11.88 13.87
C GLU A 735 10.15 -12.45 12.44
N ALA A 736 10.95 -11.89 11.53
CA ALA A 736 11.08 -12.34 10.15
C ALA A 736 12.00 -13.55 9.95
N GLY A 737 12.69 -14.04 10.99
CA GLY A 737 13.65 -15.15 10.87
C GLY A 737 14.97 -14.79 10.14
N ASN A 738 15.28 -13.50 9.99
CA ASN A 738 16.47 -12.99 9.27
C ASN A 738 17.57 -12.50 10.22
N THR A 739 17.78 -13.17 11.36
CA THR A 739 18.75 -12.71 12.37
C THR A 739 20.19 -12.65 11.86
N TYR A 740 20.53 -13.42 10.82
CA TYR A 740 21.85 -13.42 10.19
C TYR A 740 22.23 -12.11 9.50
N THR A 741 21.24 -11.24 9.17
CA THR A 741 21.45 -9.91 8.57
C THR A 741 21.70 -8.81 9.61
N VAL A 742 21.92 -9.18 10.87
CA VAL A 742 22.12 -8.27 12.01
C VAL A 742 23.36 -8.69 12.78
N ARG A 743 24.18 -7.72 13.19
CA ARG A 743 25.36 -7.89 14.05
C ARG A 743 25.22 -7.08 15.33
N LEU A 744 24.61 -7.69 16.36
CA LEU A 744 24.37 -7.03 17.65
C LEU A 744 25.65 -6.78 18.48
N ASP A 745 26.72 -7.47 18.13
CA ASP A 745 28.08 -7.39 18.67
C ASP A 745 28.95 -6.31 18.02
N LYS A 746 28.48 -5.70 16.93
CA LYS A 746 29.09 -4.54 16.29
C LYS A 746 29.44 -3.45 17.31
N LYS A 747 30.55 -2.74 17.13
CA LYS A 747 30.99 -1.71 18.08
C LYS A 747 30.02 -0.53 18.10
N GLU A 748 29.58 -0.10 16.93
CA GLU A 748 28.71 1.04 16.71
C GLU A 748 27.29 0.76 17.25
N ASP A 749 26.62 1.79 17.79
CA ASP A 749 25.22 1.72 18.21
C ASP A 749 24.30 2.06 17.03
N PHE A 750 24.19 1.13 16.09
CA PHE A 750 23.34 1.32 14.91
C PHE A 750 21.87 1.52 15.29
N ILE A 751 21.11 2.22 14.43
CA ILE A 751 19.72 2.57 14.70
C ILE A 751 18.89 1.30 14.92
N GLY A 752 18.24 1.18 16.09
CA GLY A 752 17.42 0.04 16.47
C GLY A 752 18.15 -1.07 17.24
N LYS A 753 19.47 -1.02 17.39
CA LYS A 753 20.26 -2.05 18.09
C LYS A 753 19.75 -2.34 19.51
N GLN A 754 19.43 -1.30 20.28
CA GLN A 754 18.94 -1.44 21.66
C GLN A 754 17.58 -2.14 21.72
N ALA A 755 16.67 -1.83 20.78
CA ALA A 755 15.37 -2.49 20.70
C ALA A 755 15.54 -3.97 20.34
N LEU A 756 16.43 -4.28 19.41
CA LEU A 756 16.74 -5.65 19.00
C LEU A 756 17.42 -6.47 20.10
N ARG A 757 18.32 -5.87 20.90
CA ARG A 757 18.90 -6.53 22.09
C ARG A 757 17.83 -6.88 23.11
N LYS A 758 16.95 -5.93 23.45
CA LYS A 758 15.81 -6.15 24.34
C LYS A 758 14.87 -7.24 23.82
N GLN A 759 14.61 -7.28 22.52
CA GLN A 759 13.78 -8.32 21.91
C GLN A 759 14.47 -9.70 21.97
N LYS A 760 15.78 -9.77 21.75
CA LYS A 760 16.54 -11.02 21.88
C LYS A 760 16.43 -11.62 23.28
N GLU A 761 16.43 -10.78 24.33
CA GLU A 761 16.26 -11.21 25.72
C GLU A 761 14.82 -11.63 26.04
N LYS A 762 13.83 -10.87 25.55
CA LYS A 762 12.40 -11.13 25.83
C LYS A 762 11.80 -12.27 24.99
N GLY A 763 12.39 -12.58 23.84
CA GLY A 763 11.82 -13.46 22.84
C GLY A 763 10.87 -12.74 21.87
N VAL A 764 10.36 -13.50 20.89
CA VAL A 764 9.48 -13.02 19.82
C VAL A 764 8.02 -13.34 20.13
N PHE A 765 7.12 -12.37 20.00
CA PHE A 765 5.67 -12.55 20.21
C PHE A 765 4.89 -12.65 18.89
N LYS A 766 5.60 -12.42 17.78
CA LYS A 766 5.13 -12.54 16.40
C LYS A 766 6.25 -13.22 15.62
N GLN A 767 5.95 -14.26 14.84
CA GLN A 767 6.94 -15.00 14.07
C GLN A 767 6.42 -15.30 12.67
N LEU A 768 7.28 -15.11 11.66
CA LEU A 768 7.01 -15.50 10.29
C LEU A 768 7.18 -17.02 10.15
N VAL A 769 6.17 -17.69 9.58
CA VAL A 769 6.13 -19.15 9.41
C VAL A 769 5.68 -19.47 8.00
N MET A 770 6.29 -20.50 7.41
CA MET A 770 5.89 -21.06 6.12
C MET A 770 4.93 -22.24 6.36
N PHE A 771 3.96 -22.41 5.47
CA PHE A 771 2.94 -23.43 5.54
C PHE A 771 2.80 -24.13 4.19
N HIS A 772 2.91 -25.46 4.18
CA HIS A 772 2.54 -26.27 3.01
C HIS A 772 1.12 -26.77 3.19
N LEU A 773 0.25 -26.47 2.22
CA LEU A 773 -1.13 -26.96 2.25
C LEU A 773 -1.19 -28.47 1.97
N LYS A 774 -2.16 -29.13 2.58
CA LYS A 774 -2.45 -30.56 2.42
C LYS A 774 -3.84 -30.73 1.84
N ASN A 775 -4.02 -31.82 1.06
CA ASN A 775 -5.30 -32.26 0.53
C ASN A 775 -6.06 -31.16 -0.24
N LEU A 776 -5.31 -30.27 -0.90
CA LEU A 776 -5.83 -29.27 -1.82
C LEU A 776 -5.42 -29.73 -3.22
N ASP A 777 -6.39 -29.85 -4.12
CA ASP A 777 -6.19 -30.13 -5.54
C ASP A 777 -6.03 -28.79 -6.31
N PRO A 778 -4.81 -28.44 -6.78
CA PRO A 778 -4.57 -27.17 -7.42
C PRO A 778 -5.37 -26.93 -8.71
N GLU A 779 -5.93 -27.97 -9.34
CA GLU A 779 -6.69 -27.83 -10.60
C GLU A 779 -8.13 -27.40 -10.38
N VAL A 780 -8.73 -27.73 -9.24
CA VAL A 780 -10.16 -27.47 -8.97
C VAL A 780 -10.41 -26.60 -7.73
N ASP A 781 -9.49 -26.58 -6.77
CA ASP A 781 -9.63 -25.82 -5.55
C ASP A 781 -9.20 -24.35 -5.70
N ILE A 782 -9.76 -23.50 -4.85
CA ILE A 782 -9.44 -22.07 -4.80
C ILE A 782 -8.02 -21.91 -4.24
N TRP A 783 -7.21 -21.08 -4.90
CA TRP A 783 -5.84 -20.84 -4.47
C TRP A 783 -5.75 -19.84 -3.32
N PRO A 784 -4.77 -19.99 -2.41
CA PRO A 784 -4.38 -18.92 -1.52
C PRO A 784 -3.61 -17.84 -2.31
N TRP A 785 -3.79 -16.59 -1.93
CA TRP A 785 -3.18 -15.43 -2.59
C TRP A 785 -2.60 -14.38 -1.62
N GLY A 786 -2.80 -14.55 -0.31
CA GLY A 786 -2.45 -13.58 0.72
C GLY A 786 -3.69 -13.00 1.42
N GLY A 787 -3.55 -12.75 2.71
CA GLY A 787 -4.61 -12.27 3.61
C GLY A 787 -5.43 -13.38 4.26
N GLU A 788 -5.24 -14.65 3.89
CA GLU A 788 -5.99 -15.75 4.50
C GLU A 788 -5.69 -15.88 6.01
N PRO A 789 -6.69 -16.15 6.86
CA PRO A 789 -6.48 -16.41 8.27
C PRO A 789 -5.75 -17.73 8.50
N ILE A 790 -4.87 -17.73 9.49
CA ILE A 790 -4.15 -18.89 9.98
C ILE A 790 -4.76 -19.31 11.32
N TYR A 791 -5.12 -20.58 11.43
CA TYR A 791 -5.62 -21.18 12.66
C TYR A 791 -4.65 -22.23 13.21
N ARG A 792 -4.58 -22.31 14.54
CA ARG A 792 -3.89 -23.37 15.28
C ARG A 792 -4.85 -23.95 16.30
N ASN A 793 -5.15 -25.25 16.21
CA ASN A 793 -6.11 -25.93 17.07
C ASN A 793 -7.47 -25.21 17.12
N GLY A 794 -7.95 -24.75 15.96
CA GLY A 794 -9.21 -24.01 15.83
C GLY A 794 -9.17 -22.54 16.23
N LEU A 795 -8.08 -22.05 16.83
CA LEU A 795 -7.93 -20.65 17.26
C LEU A 795 -7.20 -19.82 16.21
N PHE A 796 -7.70 -18.62 15.93
CA PHE A 796 -7.04 -17.66 15.05
C PHE A 796 -5.69 -17.22 15.65
N VAL A 797 -4.63 -17.31 14.86
CA VAL A 797 -3.27 -16.97 15.29
C VAL A 797 -2.58 -15.96 14.38
N GLY A 798 -3.16 -15.58 13.25
CA GLY A 798 -2.56 -14.57 12.37
C GLY A 798 -3.02 -14.71 10.92
N ASN A 799 -2.28 -14.11 10.00
CA ASN A 799 -2.67 -14.08 8.59
C ASN A 799 -1.49 -14.42 7.66
N VAL A 800 -1.82 -15.05 6.54
CA VAL A 800 -0.94 -15.21 5.39
C VAL A 800 -0.60 -13.83 4.83
N THR A 801 0.67 -13.55 4.62
CA THR A 801 1.17 -12.35 3.95
C THR A 801 1.36 -12.60 2.45
N SER A 802 1.89 -13.77 2.10
CA SER A 802 2.17 -14.17 0.72
C SER A 802 1.80 -15.63 0.49
N ALA A 803 1.30 -15.95 -0.69
CA ALA A 803 1.12 -17.32 -1.15
C ALA A 803 1.70 -17.52 -2.55
N GLY A 804 1.95 -18.78 -2.91
CA GLY A 804 2.43 -19.18 -4.22
C GLY A 804 2.43 -20.69 -4.41
N TYR A 805 2.99 -21.15 -5.52
CA TYR A 805 3.15 -22.56 -5.84
C TYR A 805 4.63 -22.98 -5.74
N ALA A 806 4.91 -24.01 -4.96
CA ALA A 806 6.23 -24.63 -4.83
C ALA A 806 6.42 -25.68 -5.93
N PHE A 807 6.95 -25.28 -7.08
CA PHE A 807 7.13 -26.14 -8.25
C PHE A 807 8.00 -27.38 -7.98
N SER A 808 8.90 -27.36 -7.00
CA SER A 808 9.72 -28.53 -6.67
C SER A 808 8.96 -29.63 -5.93
N SER A 809 7.84 -29.28 -5.28
CA SER A 809 7.07 -30.18 -4.42
C SER A 809 5.62 -30.33 -4.83
N ASP A 810 5.24 -29.69 -5.95
CA ASP A 810 3.90 -29.62 -6.52
C ASP A 810 2.81 -29.24 -5.49
N LYS A 811 3.10 -28.22 -4.67
CA LYS A 811 2.22 -27.79 -3.57
C LYS A 811 1.96 -26.30 -3.57
N LEU A 812 0.75 -25.91 -3.18
CA LEU A 812 0.47 -24.54 -2.76
C LEU A 812 1.07 -24.30 -1.37
N ILE A 813 1.74 -23.16 -1.24
CA ILE A 813 2.45 -22.76 -0.05
C ILE A 813 2.06 -21.34 0.35
N CYS A 814 2.07 -21.10 1.66
CA CYS A 814 1.77 -19.81 2.26
C CYS A 814 2.90 -19.41 3.21
N ILE A 815 3.14 -18.11 3.32
CA ILE A 815 3.99 -17.51 4.35
C ILE A 815 3.12 -16.52 5.10
N GLY A 816 3.22 -16.49 6.43
CA GLY A 816 2.42 -15.56 7.24
C GLY A 816 2.95 -15.40 8.64
N TYR A 817 2.53 -14.31 9.28
CA TYR A 817 2.87 -14.04 10.67
C TYR A 817 1.85 -14.71 11.58
N MET A 818 2.35 -15.42 12.59
CA MET A 818 1.55 -15.90 13.71
C MET A 818 1.91 -15.19 15.02
N ARG A 819 0.94 -15.14 15.92
CA ARG A 819 0.99 -14.73 17.32
C ARG A 819 0.31 -15.82 18.15
N ARG A 820 0.53 -15.84 19.46
CA ARG A 820 -0.36 -16.62 20.34
C ARG A 820 -1.72 -15.92 20.40
N SER A 821 -2.80 -16.70 20.53
CA SER A 821 -4.15 -16.17 20.78
C SER A 821 -4.20 -15.35 22.07
N ASP A 822 -5.16 -14.43 22.17
CA ASP A 822 -5.39 -13.46 23.28
C ASP A 822 -5.11 -14.00 24.69
N ASN A 823 -5.54 -15.24 25.00
CA ASN A 823 -5.30 -15.88 26.30
C ASN A 823 -3.82 -16.13 26.66
N ASN A 824 -2.88 -15.95 25.72
CA ASN A 824 -1.46 -16.27 25.85
C ASN A 824 -0.53 -15.21 25.22
N GLU A 825 -1.00 -14.00 24.91
CA GLU A 825 -0.20 -12.96 24.23
C GLU A 825 1.11 -12.59 24.95
N GLY A 826 1.20 -12.80 26.27
CA GLY A 826 2.39 -12.53 27.08
C GLY A 826 3.49 -13.58 27.03
N ILE A 827 3.30 -14.69 26.29
CA ILE A 827 4.28 -15.78 26.20
C ILE A 827 4.97 -15.76 24.83
N PRO A 828 6.32 -15.77 24.77
CA PRO A 828 7.02 -15.83 23.49
C PRO A 828 6.66 -17.07 22.66
N LEU A 829 6.77 -16.93 21.35
CA LEU A 829 6.74 -18.03 20.39
C LEU A 829 8.11 -18.72 20.41
N THR A 830 8.09 -20.04 20.50
CA THR A 830 9.28 -20.90 20.43
C THR A 830 9.17 -21.83 19.24
N THR A 831 10.31 -22.32 18.75
CA THR A 831 10.34 -23.37 17.72
C THR A 831 9.49 -24.58 18.11
N ASP A 832 9.59 -25.03 19.37
CA ASP A 832 8.82 -26.17 19.87
C ASP A 832 7.31 -25.92 19.87
N TYR A 833 6.87 -24.68 20.13
CA TYR A 833 5.46 -24.32 20.05
C TYR A 833 4.92 -24.41 18.62
N ILE A 834 5.72 -23.95 17.65
CA ILE A 834 5.37 -23.91 16.22
C ILE A 834 5.40 -25.31 15.60
N LEU A 835 6.41 -26.11 15.95
CA LEU A 835 6.64 -27.45 15.38
C LEU A 835 6.05 -28.59 16.22
N ASN A 836 5.20 -28.27 17.21
CA ASN A 836 4.55 -29.28 18.03
C ASN A 836 3.67 -30.19 17.16
N LYS A 837 3.99 -31.50 17.16
CA LYS A 837 3.33 -32.53 16.33
C LYS A 837 1.87 -32.78 16.68
N GLU A 838 1.44 -32.43 17.89
CA GLU A 838 0.04 -32.55 18.34
C GLU A 838 -0.80 -31.35 17.90
N SER A 839 -0.17 -30.29 17.37
CA SER A 839 -0.87 -29.09 16.93
C SER A 839 -1.34 -29.24 15.49
N THR A 840 -2.59 -28.83 15.25
CA THR A 840 -3.19 -28.81 13.92
C THR A 840 -3.21 -27.39 13.40
N TYR A 841 -2.73 -27.19 12.18
CA TYR A 841 -2.74 -25.90 11.50
C TYR A 841 -3.70 -25.93 10.32
N GLU A 842 -4.45 -24.86 10.16
CA GLU A 842 -5.39 -24.68 9.05
C GLU A 842 -5.25 -23.28 8.45
N ILE A 843 -5.42 -23.19 7.13
CA ILE A 843 -5.51 -21.91 6.40
C ILE A 843 -6.92 -21.82 5.82
N ASP A 844 -7.62 -20.73 6.12
CA ASP A 844 -8.98 -20.48 5.66
C ASP A 844 -8.96 -19.73 4.32
N ILE A 845 -9.28 -20.45 3.25
CA ILE A 845 -9.38 -19.93 1.90
C ILE A 845 -10.87 -19.76 1.58
N ALA A 846 -11.35 -18.52 1.69
CA ALA A 846 -12.73 -18.16 1.37
C ALA A 846 -13.83 -18.92 2.14
N GLY A 847 -13.60 -19.22 3.41
CA GLY A 847 -14.50 -19.98 4.28
C GLY A 847 -14.21 -21.47 4.32
N HIS A 848 -13.25 -21.96 3.53
CA HIS A 848 -12.84 -23.36 3.50
C HIS A 848 -11.47 -23.53 4.16
N ARG A 849 -11.40 -24.36 5.22
CA ARG A 849 -10.17 -24.60 5.97
C ARG A 849 -9.39 -25.78 5.40
N PHE A 850 -8.16 -25.52 5.00
CA PHE A 850 -7.23 -26.54 4.51
C PHE A 850 -6.14 -26.81 5.54
N LEU A 851 -5.88 -28.09 5.81
CA LEU A 851 -4.79 -28.49 6.71
C LEU A 851 -3.44 -28.03 6.17
N ALA A 852 -2.53 -27.64 7.07
CA ALA A 852 -1.21 -27.15 6.73
C ALA A 852 -0.11 -27.78 7.59
N THR A 853 1.10 -27.92 7.02
CA THR A 853 2.32 -28.23 7.78
C THR A 853 3.13 -26.95 7.97
N PRO A 854 3.46 -26.55 9.22
CA PRO A 854 4.31 -25.38 9.48
C PRO A 854 5.80 -25.69 9.30
N TYR A 855 6.56 -24.67 8.88
CA TYR A 855 8.01 -24.69 8.73
C TYR A 855 8.61 -23.36 9.19
N ILE A 856 9.74 -23.42 9.89
CA ILE A 856 10.54 -22.24 10.30
C ILE A 856 11.75 -21.98 9.39
N HIS A 857 12.03 -22.91 8.48
CA HIS A 857 13.03 -22.82 7.43
C HIS A 857 12.47 -23.46 6.16
N ALA A 858 12.93 -23.02 4.98
CA ALA A 858 12.51 -23.63 3.73
C ALA A 858 12.82 -25.14 3.74
N PRO A 859 11.87 -26.02 3.37
CA PRO A 859 12.14 -27.43 3.24
C PRO A 859 13.26 -27.70 2.22
N ALA A 860 14.00 -28.79 2.42
CA ALA A 860 14.99 -29.22 1.45
C ALA A 860 14.29 -29.54 0.11
N LEU A 861 14.82 -29.00 -0.99
CA LEU A 861 14.33 -29.37 -2.32
C LEU A 861 14.63 -30.82 -2.62
N ALA A 862 13.77 -31.47 -3.41
CA ALA A 862 14.09 -32.75 -4.01
C ALA A 862 15.42 -32.66 -4.78
N PRO A 863 16.30 -33.67 -4.66
CA PRO A 863 17.55 -33.70 -5.41
C PRO A 863 17.25 -33.64 -6.91
N ARG A 864 18.04 -32.86 -7.65
CA ARG A 864 17.92 -32.77 -9.12
C ARG A 864 17.98 -34.18 -9.70
N SER A 865 17.06 -34.53 -10.61
CA SER A 865 17.21 -35.79 -11.33
C SER A 865 18.55 -35.74 -12.07
N LYS A 866 19.50 -36.61 -11.70
CA LYS A 866 20.73 -36.80 -12.47
C LYS A 866 20.39 -37.61 -13.72
N ASN A 867 19.60 -37.05 -14.62
CA ASN A 867 19.45 -37.65 -15.93
C ASN A 867 20.70 -37.32 -16.75
N SER A 868 21.69 -38.22 -16.67
CA SER A 868 22.87 -38.26 -17.54
C SER A 868 22.54 -38.45 -19.03
N ASN A 869 21.25 -38.57 -19.37
CA ASN A 869 20.75 -38.82 -20.71
C ASN A 869 19.91 -37.67 -21.29
N TYR A 870 19.87 -36.49 -20.65
CA TYR A 870 19.27 -35.32 -21.29
C TYR A 870 20.18 -34.82 -22.42
N ARG A 871 19.91 -35.29 -23.65
CA ARG A 871 20.30 -34.58 -24.87
C ARG A 871 19.22 -33.53 -25.11
N PRO A 872 19.55 -32.23 -25.20
CA PRO A 872 18.58 -31.23 -25.60
C PRO A 872 17.98 -31.64 -26.95
N THR A 873 16.66 -31.76 -27.02
CA THR A 873 16.01 -31.78 -28.32
C THR A 873 16.23 -30.40 -28.90
N VAL A 874 17.10 -30.29 -29.89
CA VAL A 874 17.24 -29.09 -30.72
C VAL A 874 15.91 -28.91 -31.46
N THR A 875 14.94 -28.25 -30.84
CA THR A 875 13.89 -27.58 -31.60
C THR A 875 14.60 -26.46 -32.34
N ARG A 876 14.95 -26.71 -33.61
CA ARG A 876 15.30 -25.66 -34.56
C ARG A 876 14.13 -24.68 -34.56
N TYR A 877 14.27 -23.58 -33.83
CA TYR A 877 13.52 -22.38 -34.15
C TYR A 877 14.08 -21.94 -35.50
N THR A 878 13.29 -22.08 -36.57
CA THR A 878 13.60 -21.43 -37.84
C THR A 878 13.63 -19.93 -37.56
N SER A 879 14.83 -19.39 -37.46
CA SER A 879 15.06 -17.95 -37.42
C SER A 879 14.77 -17.41 -38.81
N ASP A 880 13.66 -16.70 -38.98
CA ASP A 880 13.52 -15.73 -40.08
C ASP A 880 14.32 -14.46 -39.73
N ILE A 881 15.58 -14.65 -39.36
CA ILE A 881 16.60 -13.60 -39.31
C ILE A 881 17.54 -13.87 -40.47
N SER A 882 17.03 -13.60 -41.66
CA SER A 882 17.85 -13.21 -42.80
C SER A 882 17.23 -11.94 -43.36
N THR A 883 18.04 -10.88 -43.35
CA THR A 883 17.81 -9.46 -43.70
C THR A 883 17.02 -8.59 -42.72
#